data_AF-A0A3D5HCG1-F1
#
_entry.id   AF-A0A3D5HCG1-F1
#
_cell.length_a   1.000
_cell.length_b   1.000
_cell.length_c   1.000
_cell.angle_alpha   90.00
_cell.angle_beta   90.00
_cell.angle_gamma   90.00
#
_symmetry.space_group_name_H-M   'P 1'
#
loop_
_entity.id
_entity.type
_entity.pdbx_description
1 polymer ?
#
loop_
_entity_poly.entity_id
_entity_poly.type
_entity_poly.pdbx_seq_one_letter_code
_entity_poly.pdbx_strand_id
1 'polypeptide(L)'
;MRRLFGFSSLILFLTLLISPALFAQATITAVRIPNAIADGGGTGTVGWPYAVFVQIQNWTAGASGQAYLKLYNSTNNEYMWSATGVWSNTTTYSNANQPVVNIDGSGNWSGWIYAKHNTTLGLTAAVRAAKVGATSTNLTSSTKTFNVMSMITTGGWIFRQTSPAINKGIVAYLGGQMVGTYRTEDNGIAEGYTYGAGGFKIAVPAGFVDSLVTFNDDGSRDQAFVGPWPITAGQETDAGQGGGQIGRGSAVLSPATLSGGASHSLTLRLFGQTPYTIQNARINVPSSWTWSHTTGSITLVGGGSPSASVAGDTIVITNLTLNGGDSLRVQMSNFTPYDTTAVFPFLTRTGTHPDSIYTIGTQPTIFIYSTPLPLSAVQQNDANGVPLLNNRLVTVRGIVTVANQFAGPSYIQDNSGGLGIYGSSFSTAVNIGDEVIVSGLVQPFSGLTEIVNPILHSIPSTGNTVEPMVVTALQIANDGVGGVEQYECHLVRLNNVTVTGSGNWAGNTNYPLVDATGTTQIRIPTATNLVGTPIPAGAFDLICVVGQFISTPPYIGGYQVLPRFLADQISTGPIIASLPTESNIQPTSLTVSWRTTNVGTTRVRYGRTPVFELGIIGNDTLQTNHVVNLDGLDPATVYYVKAFSVAGTDTSSAATLITSTRSPAQSTGQINVFFNKSVNANLAWFQQANGNQDLVARLLPHINNAQRSIDVALYSLSGTPGATIASALVNAKIRGVKVRAICEFDNSTTTPFNTLVANGIPLITDKFDPTNNGAGLMHNKFFVFDGRSGAPESVWVWTGSWNPTDPGTNNDFQNSIEFQDKAMAAPYTMEFNEMWGSETDVPNAANSRFGARKLNNTPHRFVVGGKPVEVYFSPSDGADSKIVSEINAAEHSVGFQLLTLTRSGIATALVSKRNAGKKVRGDIDDSTDTGSQYRYLINNGVDVRLKTAGTSGLLHHKYGIIDAEDPHWNSVTLTGSHNWTSSAENANNENMVIVRDGNITNQYLQEFSARYYQFGGIDSIRVGVEQVEWNVPQSFSLSQNYPNPFNP
;
A
#
# COMPACT_ATOMS: atom_id res chain seq x y z
N MET A 1 60.87 15.74 43.32
CA MET A 1 62.09 15.24 42.64
C MET A 1 61.69 14.61 41.31
N ARG A 2 62.26 15.13 40.21
CA ARG A 2 62.63 14.49 38.92
C ARG A 2 61.68 13.51 38.17
N ARG A 3 61.25 14.00 36.98
CA ARG A 3 61.38 13.42 35.60
C ARG A 3 60.41 12.27 35.20
N LEU A 4 59.88 12.10 33.98
CA LEU A 4 59.80 12.86 32.70
C LEU A 4 58.73 12.16 31.77
N PHE A 5 57.89 12.97 31.11
CA PHE A 5 57.08 12.88 29.85
C PHE A 5 56.45 11.62 29.21
N GLY A 6 55.21 11.82 28.72
CA GLY A 6 54.61 11.25 27.49
C GLY A 6 53.18 11.79 27.21
N PHE A 7 52.97 12.52 26.10
CA PHE A 7 51.75 13.21 25.62
C PHE A 7 50.55 12.25 25.34
N SER A 8 49.25 12.64 25.38
CA SER A 8 48.56 13.55 24.45
C SER A 8 47.14 13.97 24.91
N SER A 9 46.68 15.08 24.33
CA SER A 9 45.62 16.02 24.69
C SER A 9 44.14 15.58 24.57
N LEU A 10 43.30 16.15 25.44
CA LEU A 10 41.83 16.19 25.38
C LEU A 10 41.39 17.67 25.43
N ILE A 11 40.52 18.12 24.51
CA ILE A 11 40.05 19.52 24.40
C ILE A 11 38.51 19.60 24.51
N LEU A 12 38.08 20.36 25.52
CA LEU A 12 36.98 21.33 25.69
C LEU A 12 35.58 21.22 25.01
N PHE A 13 34.56 21.46 25.85
CA PHE A 13 33.20 21.95 25.56
C PHE A 13 33.17 23.47 25.23
N LEU A 14 32.32 23.93 24.29
CA LEU A 14 31.19 24.86 24.52
C LEU A 14 30.47 25.22 23.19
N THR A 15 29.14 25.16 23.19
CA THR A 15 28.21 25.46 22.11
C THR A 15 27.92 26.96 21.95
N LEU A 16 28.08 27.51 20.73
CA LEU A 16 27.37 28.71 20.24
C LEU A 16 27.19 28.65 18.71
N LEU A 17 25.92 28.52 18.29
CA LEU A 17 25.28 28.90 17.01
C LEU A 17 26.13 28.98 15.72
N ILE A 18 26.04 27.97 14.83
CA ILE A 18 26.09 28.16 13.37
C ILE A 18 25.13 27.17 12.66
N SER A 19 24.13 27.75 11.98
CA SER A 19 23.26 27.33 10.87
C SER A 19 22.50 25.99 10.83
N PRO A 20 21.18 26.03 10.51
CA PRO A 20 20.44 24.88 10.03
C PRO A 20 20.78 24.60 8.55
N ALA A 21 20.66 23.31 8.18
CA ALA A 21 20.80 22.75 6.83
C ALA A 21 22.18 22.97 6.17
N LEU A 22 22.88 21.87 5.89
CA LEU A 22 23.61 21.76 4.64
C LEU A 22 22.57 21.86 3.52
N PHE A 23 22.17 23.10 3.19
CA PHE A 23 21.45 23.38 1.97
C PHE A 23 22.32 22.80 0.85
N ALA A 24 21.81 21.79 0.15
CA ALA A 24 22.43 21.32 -1.08
C ALA A 24 22.66 22.57 -1.94
N GLN A 25 23.92 22.88 -2.22
CA GLN A 25 24.26 24.03 -3.05
C GLN A 25 23.54 23.82 -4.39
N ALA A 26 22.82 24.82 -4.88
CA ALA A 26 22.12 24.72 -6.16
C ALA A 26 23.08 24.20 -7.23
N THR A 27 22.66 23.21 -8.01
CA THR A 27 23.47 22.62 -9.07
C THR A 27 22.81 22.81 -10.42
N ILE A 28 23.61 23.11 -11.44
CA ILE A 28 23.18 23.13 -12.83
C ILE A 28 23.95 22.07 -13.60
N THR A 29 23.20 21.18 -14.24
CA THR A 29 23.75 20.08 -15.04
C THR A 29 23.19 20.16 -16.44
N ALA A 30 24.07 20.18 -17.44
CA ALA A 30 23.67 20.03 -18.82
C ALA A 30 23.82 18.55 -19.22
N VAL A 31 22.68 17.89 -19.44
CA VAL A 31 22.62 16.42 -19.53
C VAL A 31 22.60 15.93 -20.98
N ARG A 32 22.18 16.78 -21.92
CA ARG A 32 22.21 16.50 -23.36
C ARG A 32 22.91 17.63 -24.09
N ILE A 33 24.18 17.41 -24.43
CA ILE A 33 25.01 18.34 -25.20
C ILE A 33 25.55 17.56 -26.40
N PRO A 34 25.37 18.04 -27.64
CA PRO A 34 25.87 17.37 -28.81
C PRO A 34 27.41 17.46 -28.86
N ASN A 35 28.06 16.37 -29.28
CA ASN A 35 29.51 16.38 -29.49
C ASN A 35 29.92 17.16 -30.74
N ALA A 36 28.98 17.42 -31.66
CA ALA A 36 29.25 18.17 -32.88
C ALA A 36 28.13 19.17 -33.19
N ILE A 37 28.50 20.36 -33.63
CA ILE A 37 27.60 21.46 -34.00
C ILE A 37 28.02 22.05 -35.34
N ALA A 38 27.09 22.69 -36.05
CA ALA A 38 27.40 23.40 -37.29
C ALA A 38 28.27 24.64 -37.02
N ASP A 39 29.12 24.99 -37.99
CA ASP A 39 29.83 26.26 -38.00
C ASP A 39 28.87 27.45 -38.07
N GLY A 40 29.18 28.47 -37.28
CA GLY A 40 28.41 29.70 -37.22
C GLY A 40 28.92 30.71 -38.24
N GLY A 41 28.06 31.18 -39.14
CA GLY A 41 28.36 32.29 -40.05
C GLY A 41 28.48 33.62 -39.30
N GLY A 42 29.66 34.24 -39.35
CA GLY A 42 29.89 35.60 -38.86
C GLY A 42 29.35 36.65 -39.84
N THR A 43 28.52 37.56 -39.33
CA THR A 43 27.93 38.76 -39.95
C THR A 43 26.96 38.54 -41.13
N GLY A 44 25.65 38.52 -40.83
CA GLY A 44 24.59 38.90 -41.79
C GLY A 44 23.39 37.97 -41.90
N THR A 45 23.49 36.69 -41.52
CA THR A 45 22.34 35.77 -41.42
C THR A 45 22.76 34.63 -40.47
N VAL A 46 22.21 34.63 -39.26
CA VAL A 46 22.73 33.86 -38.09
C VAL A 46 22.64 32.34 -38.34
N GLY A 47 23.71 31.60 -38.02
CA GLY A 47 23.91 30.16 -38.30
C GLY A 47 22.83 29.17 -37.84
N TRP A 48 23.11 27.87 -37.86
CA TRP A 48 22.08 26.86 -37.61
C TRP A 48 21.85 26.60 -36.12
N PRO A 49 20.58 26.54 -35.65
CA PRO A 49 20.29 26.33 -34.25
C PRO A 49 20.62 24.90 -33.81
N TYR A 50 21.04 24.76 -32.56
CA TYR A 50 21.09 23.50 -31.82
C TYR A 50 20.50 23.71 -30.42
N ALA A 51 20.16 22.62 -29.74
CA ALA A 51 19.52 22.68 -28.43
C ALA A 51 20.35 21.99 -27.34
N VAL A 52 20.28 22.48 -26.10
CA VAL A 52 20.93 21.89 -24.93
C VAL A 52 19.89 21.63 -23.86
N PHE A 53 19.86 20.40 -23.32
CA PHE A 53 19.01 20.07 -22.18
C PHE A 53 19.70 20.40 -20.86
N VAL A 54 19.03 21.20 -20.05
CA VAL A 54 19.55 21.73 -18.79
C VAL A 54 18.65 21.28 -17.65
N GLN A 55 19.26 20.85 -16.55
CA GLN A 55 18.60 20.61 -15.27
C GLN A 55 19.20 21.56 -14.23
N ILE A 56 18.34 22.25 -13.51
CA ILE A 56 18.64 23.05 -12.33
C ILE A 56 17.99 22.33 -11.17
N GLN A 57 18.78 22.06 -10.13
CA GLN A 57 18.31 21.40 -8.91
C GLN A 57 18.68 22.21 -7.69
N ASN A 58 17.77 22.22 -6.71
CA ASN A 58 17.97 22.87 -5.41
C ASN A 58 18.28 24.37 -5.50
N TRP A 59 17.71 25.09 -6.47
CA TRP A 59 17.79 26.54 -6.57
C TRP A 59 16.95 27.21 -5.48
N THR A 60 17.52 27.32 -4.29
CA THR A 60 16.84 27.79 -3.07
C THR A 60 16.77 29.31 -2.94
N ALA A 61 17.43 30.07 -3.83
CA ALA A 61 17.40 31.53 -3.84
C ALA A 61 16.10 32.10 -4.46
N GLY A 62 14.94 31.79 -3.85
CA GLY A 62 13.61 32.29 -4.22
C GLY A 62 12.79 31.28 -5.02
N ALA A 63 12.03 30.43 -4.32
CA ALA A 63 11.00 29.56 -4.90
C ALA A 63 10.00 30.40 -5.72
N SER A 64 9.64 29.91 -6.91
CA SER A 64 8.86 30.64 -7.93
C SER A 64 9.60 31.82 -8.59
N GLY A 65 10.91 31.66 -8.85
CA GLY A 65 11.77 32.69 -9.44
C GLY A 65 12.07 32.47 -10.93
N GLN A 66 12.41 33.56 -11.64
CA GLN A 66 12.90 33.50 -13.02
C GLN A 66 14.44 33.54 -13.09
N ALA A 67 15.01 32.79 -14.03
CA ALA A 67 16.45 32.80 -14.30
C ALA A 67 16.75 33.02 -15.80
N TYR A 68 17.80 33.77 -16.09
CA TYR A 68 18.41 33.88 -17.41
C TYR A 68 19.40 32.75 -17.64
N LEU A 69 19.32 32.05 -18.78
CA LEU A 69 20.25 30.98 -19.15
C LEU A 69 21.08 31.35 -20.38
N LYS A 70 22.36 31.00 -20.40
CA LYS A 70 23.21 31.11 -21.59
C LYS A 70 24.33 30.07 -21.64
N LEU A 71 24.82 29.80 -22.83
CA LEU A 71 26.08 29.09 -23.06
C LEU A 71 27.23 30.09 -23.11
N TYR A 72 28.29 29.81 -22.36
CA TYR A 72 29.35 30.77 -22.08
C TYR A 72 30.71 30.07 -22.00
N ASN A 73 31.73 30.70 -22.59
CA ASN A 73 33.14 30.52 -22.22
C ASN A 73 33.55 31.75 -21.42
N SER A 74 34.62 31.71 -20.64
CA SER A 74 35.11 32.81 -19.77
C SER A 74 34.89 34.28 -20.21
N THR A 75 34.79 34.58 -21.51
CA THR A 75 34.63 35.96 -22.02
C THR A 75 33.45 36.14 -22.99
N ASN A 76 33.04 35.10 -23.71
CA ASN A 76 32.10 35.17 -24.84
C ASN A 76 30.87 34.27 -24.58
N ASN A 77 29.76 34.52 -25.30
CA ASN A 77 28.55 33.67 -25.24
C ASN A 77 28.18 33.16 -26.62
N GLU A 78 27.42 32.06 -26.66
CA GLU A 78 26.66 31.72 -27.85
C GLU A 78 25.61 32.76 -28.18
N TYR A 79 25.15 32.77 -29.43
CA TYR A 79 23.90 33.44 -29.77
C TYR A 79 22.73 32.64 -29.18
N MET A 80 22.09 33.19 -28.17
CA MET A 80 20.94 32.59 -27.49
C MET A 80 19.65 33.17 -28.06
N TRP A 81 18.59 32.34 -28.16
CA TRP A 81 17.25 32.85 -28.48
C TRP A 81 16.66 33.54 -27.27
N SER A 82 16.44 34.86 -27.37
CA SER A 82 15.96 35.64 -26.24
C SER A 82 14.46 35.51 -26.02
N ALA A 83 14.01 35.84 -24.81
CA ALA A 83 12.58 35.86 -24.48
C ALA A 83 11.78 36.90 -25.31
N THR A 84 12.44 37.86 -25.96
CA THR A 84 11.80 38.81 -26.88
C THR A 84 11.81 38.37 -28.34
N GLY A 85 12.20 37.12 -28.63
CA GLY A 85 12.14 36.55 -29.97
C GLY A 85 13.26 37.03 -30.90
N VAL A 86 14.45 37.32 -30.37
CA VAL A 86 15.63 37.69 -31.17
C VAL A 86 16.87 36.89 -30.76
N TRP A 87 17.76 36.60 -31.70
CA TRP A 87 19.06 36.00 -31.40
C TRP A 87 20.04 37.05 -30.86
N SER A 88 20.64 36.82 -29.70
CA SER A 88 21.61 37.73 -29.06
C SER A 88 22.76 36.96 -28.42
N ASN A 89 23.99 37.43 -28.57
CA ASN A 89 25.18 36.88 -27.92
C ASN A 89 25.79 37.83 -26.86
N THR A 90 25.04 38.87 -26.49
CA THR A 90 25.51 39.91 -25.57
C THR A 90 25.83 39.32 -24.20
N THR A 91 26.91 39.82 -23.56
CA THR A 91 27.34 39.38 -22.23
C THR A 91 26.41 39.83 -21.10
N THR A 92 25.69 40.93 -21.30
CA THR A 92 24.72 41.49 -20.35
C THR A 92 23.45 40.66 -20.26
N TYR A 93 23.01 40.37 -19.03
CA TYR A 93 21.76 39.66 -18.75
C TYR A 93 20.53 40.56 -18.92
N SER A 94 19.62 40.19 -19.81
CA SER A 94 18.29 40.80 -19.95
C SER A 94 17.34 39.88 -20.71
N ASN A 95 16.03 40.10 -20.59
CA ASN A 95 15.03 39.36 -21.37
C ASN A 95 15.21 39.54 -22.89
N ALA A 96 15.80 40.66 -23.33
CA ALA A 96 16.13 40.93 -24.72
C ALA A 96 17.33 40.11 -25.23
N ASN A 97 18.15 39.55 -24.33
CA ASN A 97 19.42 38.93 -24.69
C ASN A 97 19.49 37.41 -24.45
N GLN A 98 18.65 36.83 -23.58
CA GLN A 98 18.69 35.41 -23.24
C GLN A 98 17.30 34.83 -22.97
N PRO A 99 17.12 33.49 -23.02
CA PRO A 99 15.90 32.85 -22.56
C PRO A 99 15.71 33.08 -21.05
N VAL A 100 14.46 33.26 -20.66
CA VAL A 100 14.01 33.36 -19.28
C VAL A 100 13.23 32.10 -18.94
N VAL A 101 13.63 31.39 -17.88
CA VAL A 101 12.97 30.17 -17.42
C VAL A 101 12.35 30.36 -16.05
N ASN A 102 11.21 29.71 -15.81
CA ASN A 102 10.51 29.74 -14.54
C ASN A 102 10.96 28.52 -13.71
N ILE A 103 11.62 28.77 -12.58
CA ILE A 103 12.02 27.72 -11.64
C ILE A 103 10.83 27.41 -10.73
N ASP A 104 10.52 26.12 -10.54
CA ASP A 104 9.36 25.69 -9.77
C ASP A 104 9.50 25.98 -8.26
N GLY A 105 8.42 25.74 -7.51
CA GLY A 105 8.37 25.97 -6.06
C GLY A 105 9.34 25.11 -5.24
N SER A 106 9.90 24.04 -5.83
CA SER A 106 10.89 23.15 -5.21
C SER A 106 12.33 23.55 -5.56
N GLY A 107 12.52 24.64 -6.31
CA GLY A 107 13.85 25.07 -6.77
C GLY A 107 14.40 24.23 -7.91
N ASN A 108 13.55 23.45 -8.60
CA ASN A 108 13.95 22.62 -9.72
C ASN A 108 13.42 23.19 -11.04
N TRP A 109 14.17 22.97 -12.10
CA TRP A 109 13.72 23.23 -13.46
C TRP A 109 14.49 22.35 -14.42
N SER A 110 13.81 21.85 -15.45
CA SER A 110 14.48 21.23 -16.58
C SER A 110 13.82 21.59 -17.89
N GLY A 111 14.62 21.63 -18.95
CA GLY A 111 14.12 21.93 -20.28
C GLY A 111 15.23 22.18 -21.30
N TRP A 112 14.80 22.43 -22.54
CA TRP A 112 15.68 22.67 -23.67
C TRP A 112 15.85 24.16 -23.94
N ILE A 113 17.10 24.62 -24.05
CA ILE A 113 17.46 25.97 -24.50
C ILE A 113 18.16 25.92 -25.86
N TYR A 114 17.99 26.95 -26.68
CA TYR A 114 18.57 27.02 -28.01
C TYR A 114 19.77 27.95 -28.09
N ALA A 115 20.72 27.56 -28.95
CA ALA A 115 21.90 28.35 -29.26
C ALA A 115 22.27 28.24 -30.74
N LYS A 116 22.98 29.25 -31.24
CA LYS A 116 23.68 29.25 -32.53
C LYS A 116 25.16 29.54 -32.29
N HIS A 117 26.02 28.81 -32.98
CA HIS A 117 27.45 28.89 -32.71
C HIS A 117 28.03 30.29 -33.00
N ASN A 118 28.73 30.87 -32.04
CA ASN A 118 29.50 32.09 -32.13
C ASN A 118 30.98 31.71 -32.22
N THR A 119 31.62 31.98 -33.36
CA THR A 119 33.03 31.62 -33.59
C THR A 119 33.99 32.23 -32.56
N THR A 120 33.62 33.35 -31.93
CA THR A 120 34.42 33.96 -30.85
C THR A 120 34.33 33.21 -29.51
N LEU A 121 33.33 32.34 -29.32
CA LEU A 121 33.23 31.43 -28.16
C LEU A 121 34.28 30.31 -28.19
N GLY A 122 34.84 29.99 -29.35
CA GLY A 122 35.73 28.84 -29.49
C GLY A 122 35.00 27.52 -29.23
N LEU A 123 35.75 26.48 -28.85
CA LEU A 123 35.27 25.10 -28.86
C LEU A 123 34.69 24.60 -27.53
N THR A 124 34.60 25.45 -26.50
CA THR A 124 34.15 25.02 -25.16
C THR A 124 33.14 25.96 -24.56
N ALA A 125 32.09 25.44 -23.94
CA ALA A 125 31.14 26.25 -23.18
C ALA A 125 30.59 25.50 -21.95
N ALA A 126 30.14 26.26 -20.97
CA ALA A 126 29.31 25.80 -19.87
C ALA A 126 27.95 26.49 -19.92
N VAL A 127 26.93 25.88 -19.31
CA VAL A 127 25.65 26.55 -19.08
C VAL A 127 25.79 27.42 -17.84
N ARG A 128 25.45 28.70 -17.98
CA ARG A 128 25.44 29.67 -16.90
C ARG A 128 24.03 30.18 -16.66
N ALA A 129 23.59 30.11 -15.42
CA ALA A 129 22.31 30.64 -14.96
C ALA A 129 22.51 31.85 -14.06
N ALA A 130 21.73 32.91 -14.28
CA ALA A 130 21.69 34.10 -13.45
C ALA A 130 20.26 34.40 -13.04
N LYS A 131 20.02 34.69 -11.75
CA LYS A 131 18.70 35.12 -11.29
C LYS A 131 18.33 36.45 -11.95
N VAL A 132 17.08 36.56 -12.43
CA VAL A 132 16.57 37.84 -12.95
C VAL A 132 16.64 38.91 -11.85
N GLY A 133 17.34 40.01 -12.13
CA GLY A 133 17.51 41.13 -11.19
C GLY A 133 18.63 41.00 -10.16
N ALA A 134 19.38 39.88 -10.13
CA ALA A 134 20.52 39.72 -9.22
C ALA A 134 21.83 40.30 -9.81
N THR A 135 22.70 40.84 -8.95
CA THR A 135 23.90 41.57 -9.36
C THR A 135 25.20 40.74 -9.39
N SER A 136 25.26 39.51 -8.83
CA SER A 136 26.52 38.74 -8.85
C SER A 136 26.49 37.22 -8.64
N THR A 137 25.35 36.57 -8.35
CA THR A 137 25.32 35.09 -8.16
C THR A 137 24.95 34.35 -9.44
N ASN A 138 25.97 33.87 -10.16
CA ASN A 138 25.80 33.03 -11.34
C ASN A 138 26.19 31.58 -11.04
N LEU A 139 25.30 30.64 -11.34
CA LEU A 139 25.58 29.21 -11.25
C LEU A 139 26.09 28.72 -12.61
N THR A 140 27.15 27.90 -12.63
CA THR A 140 27.79 27.43 -13.86
C THR A 140 27.92 25.91 -13.85
N SER A 141 27.59 25.24 -14.95
CA SER A 141 27.77 23.80 -15.10
C SER A 141 29.24 23.44 -15.34
N SER A 142 29.57 22.15 -15.37
CA SER A 142 30.83 21.70 -15.96
C SER A 142 30.93 22.14 -17.42
N THR A 143 32.12 22.57 -17.84
CA THR A 143 32.43 22.89 -19.24
C THR A 143 32.34 21.65 -20.13
N LYS A 144 31.81 21.82 -21.35
CA LYS A 144 31.84 20.82 -22.43
C LYS A 144 32.58 21.35 -23.64
N THR A 145 33.13 20.43 -24.42
CA THR A 145 33.86 20.70 -25.66
C THR A 145 33.02 20.25 -26.84
N PHE A 146 32.90 21.09 -27.87
CA PHE A 146 32.18 20.82 -29.11
C PHE A 146 33.17 20.63 -30.27
N ASN A 147 32.80 19.78 -31.22
CA ASN A 147 33.39 19.78 -32.55
C ASN A 147 32.57 20.69 -33.46
N VAL A 148 33.18 21.77 -33.94
CA VAL A 148 32.53 22.68 -34.89
C VAL A 148 32.80 22.18 -36.29
N MET A 149 31.74 21.80 -37.01
CA MET A 149 31.83 21.17 -38.32
C MET A 149 31.45 22.17 -39.41
N SER A 150 32.24 22.18 -40.49
CA SER A 150 31.77 22.79 -41.74
C SER A 150 30.68 21.89 -42.33
N MET A 151 29.49 22.45 -42.48
CA MET A 151 28.33 21.73 -43.04
C MET A 151 28.43 21.54 -44.55
N ILE A 152 29.54 21.97 -45.17
CA ILE A 152 29.85 21.75 -46.59
C ILE A 152 30.80 20.55 -46.74
N THR A 153 31.81 20.43 -45.86
CA THR A 153 32.91 19.45 -46.04
C THR A 153 32.94 18.33 -45.02
N THR A 154 32.41 18.54 -43.82
CA THR A 154 32.55 17.60 -42.69
C THR A 154 31.24 17.18 -42.04
N GLY A 155 30.17 17.97 -42.21
CA GLY A 155 28.84 17.72 -41.69
C GLY A 155 27.77 17.78 -42.76
N GLY A 156 26.60 17.21 -42.46
CA GLY A 156 25.39 17.29 -43.27
C GLY A 156 24.15 17.42 -42.38
N TRP A 157 22.97 17.51 -42.99
CA TRP A 157 21.72 17.76 -42.27
C TRP A 157 20.84 16.53 -42.23
N ILE A 158 20.22 16.26 -41.08
CA ILE A 158 19.07 15.38 -40.99
C ILE A 158 17.84 16.21 -40.65
N PHE A 159 16.79 16.17 -41.47
CA PHE A 159 15.61 17.02 -41.29
C PHE A 159 14.32 16.24 -41.44
N ARG A 160 13.21 16.76 -40.95
CA ARG A 160 11.87 16.21 -41.18
C ARG A 160 10.87 17.35 -41.20
N GLN A 161 10.01 17.39 -42.22
CA GLN A 161 9.08 18.52 -42.39
C GLN A 161 7.94 18.56 -41.35
N THR A 162 7.49 17.40 -40.86
CA THR A 162 6.45 17.28 -39.82
C THR A 162 6.67 16.02 -38.99
N SER A 163 6.35 16.05 -37.69
CA SER A 163 6.54 14.92 -36.77
C SER A 163 5.48 14.94 -35.66
N PRO A 164 5.08 13.78 -35.10
CA PRO A 164 4.24 13.75 -33.91
C PRO A 164 4.92 14.32 -32.64
N ALA A 165 6.24 14.46 -32.65
CA ALA A 165 7.01 14.98 -31.52
C ALA A 165 6.98 16.51 -31.48
N ILE A 166 5.82 17.12 -31.25
CA ILE A 166 5.64 18.58 -31.22
C ILE A 166 6.25 19.17 -29.93
N ASN A 167 7.04 20.23 -30.03
CA ASN A 167 7.68 20.93 -28.89
C ASN A 167 8.59 20.07 -27.98
N LYS A 168 9.13 18.97 -28.52
CA LYS A 168 10.01 18.04 -27.80
C LYS A 168 11.48 18.27 -28.17
N GLY A 169 12.38 17.95 -27.26
CA GLY A 169 13.80 17.85 -27.60
C GLY A 169 14.04 16.59 -28.42
N ILE A 170 14.92 16.67 -29.42
CA ILE A 170 15.31 15.55 -30.26
C ILE A 170 16.83 15.45 -30.33
N VAL A 171 17.34 14.22 -30.23
CA VAL A 171 18.76 13.92 -30.14
C VAL A 171 19.16 12.89 -31.18
N ALA A 172 20.19 13.19 -31.97
CA ALA A 172 20.79 12.26 -32.92
C ALA A 172 21.95 11.49 -32.28
N TYR A 173 21.97 10.17 -32.48
CA TYR A 173 23.01 9.29 -31.99
C TYR A 173 23.76 8.58 -33.11
N LEU A 174 25.07 8.41 -32.93
CA LEU A 174 25.97 7.59 -33.73
C LEU A 174 26.86 6.78 -32.79
N GLY A 175 26.81 5.45 -32.87
CA GLY A 175 27.54 4.53 -31.99
C GLY A 175 27.20 4.75 -30.50
N GLY A 176 25.97 5.16 -30.20
CA GLY A 176 25.53 5.54 -28.86
C GLY A 176 26.05 6.90 -28.37
N GLN A 177 26.90 7.58 -29.14
CA GLN A 177 27.37 8.94 -28.87
C GLN A 177 26.38 9.97 -29.42
N MET A 178 26.17 11.04 -28.67
CA MET A 178 25.33 12.15 -29.09
C MET A 178 26.05 13.04 -30.09
N VAL A 179 25.53 13.14 -31.31
CA VAL A 179 26.20 13.86 -32.41
C VAL A 179 25.47 15.11 -32.87
N GLY A 180 24.20 15.25 -32.52
CA GLY A 180 23.40 16.45 -32.83
C GLY A 180 22.16 16.54 -31.94
N THR A 181 21.66 17.75 -31.73
CA THR A 181 20.47 18.01 -30.92
C THR A 181 19.66 19.16 -31.48
N TYR A 182 18.34 19.11 -31.30
CA TYR A 182 17.41 20.14 -31.71
C TYR A 182 16.16 20.11 -30.82
N ARG A 183 15.27 21.11 -30.93
CA ARG A 183 13.91 21.01 -30.41
C ARG A 183 12.94 21.28 -31.56
N THR A 184 11.93 20.44 -31.66
CA THR A 184 11.04 20.38 -32.82
C THR A 184 10.13 21.61 -32.96
N GLU A 185 9.60 21.84 -34.16
CA GLU A 185 8.76 22.98 -34.51
C GLU A 185 7.43 23.07 -33.72
N ASP A 186 6.78 24.24 -33.86
CA ASP A 186 5.75 24.84 -32.98
C ASP A 186 6.29 25.41 -31.66
N ASN A 187 7.60 25.67 -31.64
CA ASN A 187 8.35 26.22 -30.51
C ASN A 187 8.31 27.77 -30.44
N GLY A 188 7.72 28.44 -31.42
CA GLY A 188 7.61 29.91 -31.48
C GLY A 188 8.91 30.64 -31.83
N ILE A 189 9.94 29.94 -32.33
CA ILE A 189 11.25 30.48 -32.68
C ILE A 189 11.33 30.74 -34.19
N ALA A 190 11.77 31.93 -34.60
CA ALA A 190 11.99 32.25 -36.00
C ALA A 190 13.38 31.75 -36.44
N GLU A 191 13.45 30.51 -36.92
CA GLU A 191 14.71 29.83 -37.26
C GLU A 191 15.11 29.97 -38.74
N GLY A 192 14.21 30.51 -39.57
CA GLY A 192 14.43 30.74 -41.01
C GLY A 192 13.89 29.64 -41.93
N TYR A 193 13.22 28.62 -41.39
CA TYR A 193 12.58 27.53 -42.15
C TYR A 193 11.08 27.50 -41.87
N THR A 194 10.31 27.04 -42.86
CA THR A 194 8.87 26.82 -42.72
C THR A 194 8.63 25.32 -42.71
N TYR A 195 8.75 24.68 -41.54
CA TYR A 195 8.30 23.31 -41.32
C TYR A 195 6.96 23.30 -40.59
N GLY A 196 6.19 22.22 -40.74
CA GLY A 196 4.93 22.06 -40.01
C GLY A 196 5.15 21.49 -38.61
N ALA A 197 4.07 21.28 -37.88
CA ALA A 197 4.08 20.81 -36.49
C ALA A 197 5.07 19.64 -36.25
N GLY A 198 5.95 19.83 -35.26
CA GLY A 198 6.98 18.86 -34.88
C GLY A 198 8.11 18.65 -35.90
N GLY A 199 8.19 19.42 -36.98
CA GLY A 199 9.33 19.38 -37.90
C GLY A 199 10.66 19.71 -37.21
N PHE A 200 11.79 19.36 -37.83
CA PHE A 200 13.12 19.66 -37.28
C PHE A 200 14.21 19.59 -38.34
N LYS A 201 15.38 20.19 -38.05
CA LYS A 201 16.61 20.04 -38.85
C LYS A 201 17.86 20.06 -37.97
N ILE A 202 18.54 18.93 -37.89
CA ILE A 202 19.66 18.68 -36.98
C ILE A 202 20.97 18.64 -37.77
N ALA A 203 21.97 19.40 -37.31
CA ALA A 203 23.35 19.28 -37.78
C ALA A 203 23.98 18.00 -37.25
N VAL A 204 24.60 17.20 -38.13
CA VAL A 204 25.26 15.94 -37.76
C VAL A 204 26.54 15.72 -38.61
N PRO A 205 27.53 14.96 -38.11
CA PRO A 205 28.70 14.60 -38.91
C PRO A 205 28.34 13.80 -40.16
N ALA A 206 29.11 13.97 -41.25
CA ALA A 206 28.99 13.10 -42.41
C ALA A 206 29.32 11.64 -42.05
N GLY A 207 28.62 10.68 -42.65
CA GLY A 207 28.69 9.25 -42.28
C GLY A 207 27.30 8.66 -42.10
N PHE A 208 27.00 8.17 -40.89
CA PHE A 208 25.70 7.58 -40.55
C PHE A 208 25.18 8.14 -39.21
N VAL A 209 23.86 8.21 -39.06
CA VAL A 209 23.17 8.48 -37.79
C VAL A 209 22.26 7.30 -37.48
N ASP A 210 22.50 6.59 -36.37
CA ASP A 210 21.84 5.33 -36.04
C ASP A 210 20.41 5.51 -35.54
N SER A 211 20.15 6.58 -34.78
CA SER A 211 18.83 6.83 -34.21
C SER A 211 18.64 8.31 -33.89
N LEU A 212 17.38 8.72 -33.89
CA LEU A 212 16.93 9.97 -33.31
C LEU A 212 16.02 9.62 -32.12
N VAL A 213 16.21 10.23 -30.96
CA VAL A 213 15.36 10.00 -29.79
C VAL A 213 14.78 11.31 -29.32
N THR A 214 13.47 11.35 -29.10
CA THR A 214 12.77 12.51 -28.55
C THR A 214 12.66 12.40 -27.04
N PHE A 215 12.64 13.56 -26.40
CA PHE A 215 12.63 13.71 -24.96
C PHE A 215 11.63 14.77 -24.53
N ASN A 216 10.99 14.53 -23.39
CA ASN A 216 10.19 15.52 -22.69
C ASN A 216 11.08 16.57 -21.98
N ASP A 217 10.48 17.68 -21.56
CA ASP A 217 11.18 18.73 -20.81
C ASP A 217 11.64 18.27 -19.40
N ASP A 218 11.13 17.14 -18.90
CA ASP A 218 11.63 16.48 -17.67
C ASP A 218 12.84 15.56 -17.91
N GLY A 219 13.25 15.35 -19.18
CA GLY A 219 14.37 14.51 -19.57
C GLY A 219 14.04 13.03 -19.78
N SER A 220 12.78 12.63 -19.57
CA SER A 220 12.30 11.28 -19.91
C SER A 220 12.30 11.07 -21.42
N ARG A 221 12.60 9.83 -21.84
CA ARG A 221 12.50 9.42 -23.26
C ARG A 221 11.03 9.34 -23.65
N ASP A 222 10.69 9.92 -24.80
CA ASP A 222 9.33 9.90 -25.34
C ASP A 222 9.24 8.89 -26.49
N GLN A 223 9.89 9.16 -27.62
CA GLN A 223 9.86 8.30 -28.81
C GLN A 223 11.25 8.12 -29.41
N ALA A 224 11.44 7.08 -30.21
CA ALA A 224 12.66 6.87 -30.98
C ALA A 224 12.32 6.69 -32.46
N PHE A 225 12.98 7.46 -33.32
CA PHE A 225 13.05 7.20 -34.75
C PHE A 225 14.31 6.37 -35.00
N VAL A 226 14.13 5.22 -35.64
CA VAL A 226 15.21 4.26 -35.87
C VAL A 226 15.83 4.53 -37.25
N GLY A 227 17.15 4.73 -37.28
CA GLY A 227 17.96 4.84 -38.50
C GLY A 227 18.55 3.48 -38.92
N PRO A 228 19.62 3.44 -39.75
CA PRO A 228 20.56 4.52 -39.98
C PRO A 228 20.20 5.44 -41.16
N TRP A 229 20.46 6.75 -41.01
CA TRP A 229 20.42 7.70 -42.12
C TRP A 229 21.84 7.98 -42.62
N PRO A 230 22.15 7.76 -43.91
CA PRO A 230 23.42 8.15 -44.50
C PRO A 230 23.47 9.67 -44.64
N ILE A 231 24.49 10.29 -44.04
CA ILE A 231 24.69 11.73 -44.05
C ILE A 231 25.82 12.05 -45.02
N THR A 232 25.50 12.76 -46.09
CA THR A 232 26.50 13.27 -47.05
C THR A 232 26.83 14.71 -46.69
N ALA A 233 28.14 15.04 -46.67
CA ALA A 233 28.57 16.40 -46.40
C ALA A 233 27.94 17.41 -47.38
N GLY A 234 27.45 18.55 -46.89
CA GLY A 234 26.80 19.55 -47.73
C GLY A 234 25.36 19.26 -48.14
N GLN A 235 24.80 18.09 -47.80
CA GLN A 235 23.47 17.67 -48.23
C GLN A 235 22.48 17.56 -47.08
N GLU A 236 21.18 17.57 -47.43
CA GLU A 236 20.08 17.36 -46.50
C GLU A 236 19.47 15.96 -46.66
N THR A 237 19.25 15.28 -45.55
CA THR A 237 18.68 13.93 -45.47
C THR A 237 17.34 13.97 -44.77
N ASP A 238 16.26 13.61 -45.47
CA ASP A 238 14.90 13.60 -44.92
C ASP A 238 14.68 12.36 -44.01
N ALA A 239 14.24 12.59 -42.78
CA ALA A 239 13.88 11.62 -41.76
C ALA A 239 12.36 11.37 -41.65
N GLY A 240 11.54 12.12 -42.41
CA GLY A 240 10.09 11.88 -42.59
C GLY A 240 9.77 10.87 -43.67
N GLN A 241 10.63 10.77 -44.68
CA GLN A 241 10.76 9.55 -45.48
C GLN A 241 11.34 8.49 -44.53
N GLY A 242 10.56 7.48 -44.13
CA GLY A 242 11.03 6.41 -43.26
C GLY A 242 12.24 5.70 -43.87
N GLY A 243 13.43 6.18 -43.51
CA GLY A 243 14.73 5.80 -44.05
C GLY A 243 14.86 6.02 -45.57
N GLY A 244 15.97 6.62 -45.98
CA GLY A 244 16.58 6.24 -47.25
C GLY A 244 16.76 4.73 -47.24
N GLN A 245 15.78 4.05 -47.85
CA GLN A 245 15.68 2.63 -48.10
C GLN A 245 15.77 1.74 -46.84
N ILE A 246 14.63 1.50 -46.19
CA ILE A 246 14.40 0.31 -45.35
C ILE A 246 13.94 -0.86 -46.22
N GLY A 247 14.35 -2.08 -45.86
CA GLY A 247 13.81 -3.28 -46.47
C GLY A 247 12.29 -3.30 -46.31
N ARG A 248 11.57 -3.64 -47.37
CA ARG A 248 10.11 -3.79 -47.35
C ARG A 248 9.73 -5.14 -46.75
N GLY A 249 8.55 -5.21 -46.16
CA GLY A 249 8.05 -6.43 -45.52
C GLY A 249 8.45 -6.55 -44.05
N SER A 250 8.11 -7.69 -43.47
CA SER A 250 8.45 -8.06 -42.10
C SER A 250 8.92 -9.51 -42.07
N ALA A 251 9.64 -9.90 -41.01
CA ALA A 251 10.07 -11.28 -40.83
C ALA A 251 9.82 -11.76 -39.40
N VAL A 252 9.52 -13.05 -39.27
CA VAL A 252 9.35 -13.73 -37.97
C VAL A 252 10.08 -15.06 -37.99
N LEU A 253 10.75 -15.40 -36.90
CA LEU A 253 11.39 -16.71 -36.69
C LEU A 253 10.46 -17.66 -35.94
N SER A 254 10.49 -18.93 -36.32
CA SER A 254 9.80 -20.00 -35.62
C SER A 254 10.66 -21.27 -35.57
N PRO A 255 10.84 -21.89 -34.39
CA PRO A 255 10.38 -21.41 -33.08
C PRO A 255 11.12 -20.13 -32.64
N ALA A 256 10.51 -19.34 -31.76
CA ALA A 256 11.08 -18.09 -31.23
C ALA A 256 12.13 -18.31 -30.12
N THR A 257 12.30 -19.55 -29.68
CA THR A 257 13.20 -19.95 -28.60
C THR A 257 13.85 -21.30 -28.91
N LEU A 258 15.15 -21.45 -28.65
CA LEU A 258 15.93 -22.68 -28.86
C LEU A 258 16.92 -22.91 -27.71
N SER A 259 17.31 -24.16 -27.49
CA SER A 259 18.46 -24.48 -26.63
C SER A 259 19.77 -24.14 -27.34
N GLY A 260 20.76 -23.68 -26.57
CA GLY A 260 22.13 -23.54 -27.04
C GLY A 260 22.86 -24.88 -27.18
N GLY A 261 23.88 -24.94 -28.03
CA GLY A 261 24.76 -26.11 -28.18
C GLY A 261 24.17 -27.33 -28.90
N ALA A 262 22.86 -27.32 -29.20
CA ALA A 262 22.19 -28.39 -29.94
C ALA A 262 21.84 -27.97 -31.37
N SER A 263 21.79 -28.94 -32.28
CA SER A 263 21.40 -28.71 -33.68
C SER A 263 19.89 -28.60 -33.81
N HIS A 264 19.42 -27.56 -34.50
CA HIS A 264 18.01 -27.26 -34.68
C HIS A 264 17.64 -27.03 -36.14
N SER A 265 16.34 -27.17 -36.42
CA SER A 265 15.72 -26.63 -37.63
C SER A 265 14.82 -25.46 -37.25
N LEU A 266 14.92 -24.37 -38.00
CA LEU A 266 14.14 -23.16 -37.77
C LEU A 266 13.65 -22.58 -39.10
N THR A 267 12.56 -21.84 -39.05
CA THR A 267 11.96 -21.19 -40.22
C THR A 267 11.94 -19.69 -40.00
N LEU A 268 12.53 -18.93 -40.94
CA LEU A 268 12.27 -17.51 -41.07
C LEU A 268 11.16 -17.31 -42.09
N ARG A 269 10.05 -16.71 -41.67
CA ARG A 269 8.95 -16.34 -42.57
C ARG A 269 9.05 -14.87 -42.90
N LEU A 270 9.29 -14.56 -44.17
CA LEU A 270 9.31 -13.21 -44.72
C LEU A 270 7.95 -12.89 -45.34
N PHE A 271 7.36 -11.75 -44.96
CA PHE A 271 6.06 -11.28 -45.44
C PHE A 271 6.25 -10.10 -46.40
N GLY A 272 5.51 -10.10 -47.51
CA GLY A 272 5.49 -8.96 -48.44
C GLY A 272 4.72 -7.76 -47.89
N GLN A 273 4.89 -6.60 -48.52
CA GLN A 273 4.29 -5.34 -48.07
C GLN A 273 3.78 -4.51 -49.26
N THR A 274 2.49 -4.19 -49.27
CA THR A 274 1.89 -3.27 -50.27
C THR A 274 2.48 -1.86 -50.13
N PRO A 275 2.75 -1.12 -51.23
CA PRO A 275 2.58 -1.48 -52.64
C PRO A 275 3.82 -2.11 -53.29
N TYR A 276 4.77 -2.64 -52.51
CA TYR A 276 6.07 -3.08 -53.01
C TYR A 276 6.10 -4.59 -53.31
N THR A 277 6.80 -4.96 -54.38
CA THR A 277 7.18 -6.34 -54.67
C THR A 277 8.61 -6.57 -54.22
N ILE A 278 8.83 -7.39 -53.19
CA ILE A 278 10.18 -7.75 -52.76
C ILE A 278 10.73 -8.77 -53.75
N GLN A 279 11.91 -8.47 -54.31
CA GLN A 279 12.58 -9.30 -55.31
C GLN A 279 13.84 -9.99 -54.80
N ASN A 280 14.44 -9.44 -53.73
CA ASN A 280 15.68 -9.95 -53.15
C ASN A 280 15.61 -9.89 -51.62
N ALA A 281 16.25 -10.84 -50.96
CA ALA A 281 16.43 -10.85 -49.51
C ALA A 281 17.83 -11.35 -49.12
N ARG A 282 18.34 -10.86 -48.00
CA ARG A 282 19.57 -11.34 -47.35
C ARG A 282 19.27 -11.58 -45.89
N ILE A 283 19.62 -12.77 -45.41
CA ILE A 283 19.43 -13.17 -44.02
C ILE A 283 20.81 -13.52 -43.48
N ASN A 284 21.30 -12.69 -42.56
CA ASN A 284 22.56 -12.90 -41.87
C ASN A 284 22.30 -13.72 -40.60
N VAL A 285 22.83 -14.93 -40.62
CA VAL A 285 22.87 -15.84 -39.47
C VAL A 285 23.90 -15.30 -38.48
N PRO A 286 23.65 -15.32 -37.16
CA PRO A 286 24.65 -14.88 -36.18
C PRO A 286 25.95 -15.69 -36.32
N SER A 287 27.10 -15.01 -36.38
CA SER A 287 28.40 -15.63 -36.62
C SER A 287 28.87 -16.59 -35.52
N SER A 288 28.25 -16.53 -34.34
CA SER A 288 28.51 -17.49 -33.26
C SER A 288 27.82 -18.85 -33.49
N TRP A 289 26.97 -18.98 -34.50
CA TRP A 289 26.23 -20.22 -34.79
C TRP A 289 27.00 -21.09 -35.77
N THR A 290 26.98 -22.41 -35.54
CA THR A 290 27.61 -23.40 -36.41
C THR A 290 26.56 -24.01 -37.35
N TRP A 291 26.82 -24.01 -38.65
CA TRP A 291 25.97 -24.62 -39.69
C TRP A 291 26.81 -25.00 -40.91
N SER A 292 26.20 -25.60 -41.95
CA SER A 292 26.97 -26.16 -43.08
C SER A 292 27.56 -25.10 -44.03
N HIS A 293 27.06 -23.86 -43.99
CA HIS A 293 27.33 -22.80 -44.97
C HIS A 293 27.08 -23.24 -46.43
N THR A 294 26.19 -24.21 -46.65
CA THR A 294 25.79 -24.68 -47.98
C THR A 294 24.31 -24.43 -48.24
N THR A 295 23.92 -24.37 -49.51
CA THR A 295 22.51 -24.30 -49.91
C THR A 295 21.73 -25.58 -49.58
N GLY A 296 22.40 -26.71 -49.33
CA GLY A 296 21.76 -27.97 -48.96
C GLY A 296 21.01 -27.92 -47.62
N SER A 297 21.35 -26.98 -46.73
CA SER A 297 20.64 -26.73 -45.47
C SER A 297 19.47 -25.73 -45.59
N ILE A 298 19.20 -25.20 -46.80
CA ILE A 298 18.20 -24.16 -47.03
C ILE A 298 17.10 -24.68 -47.96
N THR A 299 15.85 -24.65 -47.49
CA THR A 299 14.67 -24.94 -48.32
C THR A 299 13.76 -23.72 -48.37
N LEU A 300 13.38 -23.31 -49.58
CA LEU A 300 12.49 -22.16 -49.81
C LEU A 300 11.08 -22.65 -50.16
N VAL A 301 10.05 -22.12 -49.49
CA VAL A 301 8.65 -22.49 -49.72
C VAL A 301 7.77 -21.24 -49.82
N GLY A 302 7.16 -21.01 -50.99
CA GLY A 302 6.30 -19.85 -51.29
C GLY A 302 7.02 -18.69 -51.98
N GLY A 303 6.28 -17.63 -52.35
CA GLY A 303 6.87 -16.37 -52.84
C GLY A 303 7.43 -16.35 -54.27
N GLY A 304 6.92 -17.19 -55.18
CA GLY A 304 7.35 -17.25 -56.59
C GLY A 304 8.24 -18.46 -56.91
N SER A 305 9.28 -18.26 -57.74
CA SER A 305 10.33 -19.24 -58.04
C SER A 305 11.70 -18.79 -57.52
N PRO A 306 11.86 -18.61 -56.19
CA PRO A 306 13.07 -18.03 -55.62
C PRO A 306 14.25 -19.01 -55.64
N SER A 307 15.46 -18.46 -55.68
CA SER A 307 16.71 -19.22 -55.59
C SER A 307 17.55 -18.74 -54.41
N ALA A 308 18.15 -19.68 -53.68
CA ALA A 308 19.07 -19.39 -52.58
C ALA A 308 20.54 -19.61 -52.99
N SER A 309 21.43 -18.75 -52.48
CA SER A 309 22.87 -18.97 -52.43
C SER A 309 23.40 -18.59 -51.04
N VAL A 310 24.63 -19.00 -50.72
CA VAL A 310 25.28 -18.71 -49.42
C VAL A 310 26.58 -17.95 -49.65
N ALA A 311 26.78 -16.86 -48.90
CA ALA A 311 27.99 -16.05 -48.91
C ALA A 311 28.41 -15.73 -47.46
N GLY A 312 29.41 -16.46 -46.94
CA GLY A 312 29.73 -16.45 -45.51
C GLY A 312 28.48 -16.81 -44.69
N ASP A 313 28.21 -16.07 -43.61
CA ASP A 313 27.00 -16.26 -42.78
C ASP A 313 25.71 -15.69 -43.39
N THR A 314 25.75 -15.25 -44.66
CA THR A 314 24.59 -14.64 -45.32
C THR A 314 23.92 -15.63 -46.26
N ILE A 315 22.64 -15.93 -46.00
CA ILE A 315 21.75 -16.57 -46.96
C ILE A 315 21.24 -15.49 -47.90
N VAL A 316 21.59 -15.59 -49.18
CA VAL A 316 21.17 -14.66 -50.23
C VAL A 316 20.03 -15.30 -51.02
N ILE A 317 18.92 -14.57 -51.15
CA ILE A 317 17.71 -15.03 -51.84
C ILE A 317 17.40 -14.06 -52.96
N THR A 318 17.25 -14.57 -54.16
CA THR A 318 16.93 -13.81 -55.37
C THR A 318 15.69 -14.39 -56.05
N ASN A 319 15.17 -13.70 -57.07
CA ASN A 319 13.98 -14.11 -57.83
C ASN A 319 12.71 -14.24 -56.98
N LEU A 320 12.57 -13.38 -55.96
CA LEU A 320 11.34 -13.29 -55.18
C LEU A 320 10.26 -12.53 -55.96
N THR A 321 9.01 -12.90 -55.72
CA THR A 321 7.84 -12.12 -56.12
C THR A 321 6.88 -12.05 -54.94
N LEU A 322 7.28 -11.33 -53.89
CA LEU A 322 6.46 -11.17 -52.68
C LEU A 322 5.74 -9.82 -52.68
N ASN A 323 4.43 -9.83 -52.92
CA ASN A 323 3.55 -8.67 -52.81
C ASN A 323 2.88 -8.63 -51.43
N GLY A 324 2.10 -7.59 -51.15
CA GLY A 324 1.30 -7.54 -49.92
C GLY A 324 0.30 -8.69 -49.84
N GLY A 325 0.41 -9.49 -48.77
CA GLY A 325 -0.37 -10.72 -48.56
C GLY A 325 0.41 -12.01 -48.84
N ASP A 326 1.52 -11.94 -49.58
CA ASP A 326 2.38 -13.09 -49.85
C ASP A 326 3.37 -13.35 -48.70
N SER A 327 3.89 -14.57 -48.63
CA SER A 327 5.01 -14.89 -47.74
C SER A 327 5.95 -15.94 -48.31
N LEU A 328 7.23 -15.83 -47.98
CA LEU A 328 8.26 -16.83 -48.20
C LEU A 328 8.63 -17.49 -46.87
N ARG A 329 8.70 -18.81 -46.84
CA ARG A 329 9.31 -19.55 -45.73
C ARG A 329 10.71 -19.98 -46.13
N VAL A 330 11.70 -19.54 -45.34
CA VAL A 330 13.10 -19.95 -45.43
C VAL A 330 13.33 -20.96 -44.31
N GLN A 331 13.29 -22.24 -44.68
CA GLN A 331 13.55 -23.33 -43.75
C GLN A 331 15.06 -23.59 -43.71
N MET A 332 15.61 -23.52 -42.50
CA MET A 332 17.02 -23.67 -42.19
C MET A 332 17.19 -24.93 -41.35
N SER A 333 17.93 -25.92 -41.85
CA SER A 333 18.18 -27.20 -41.16
C SER A 333 19.62 -27.33 -40.69
N ASN A 334 19.82 -27.98 -39.54
CA ASN A 334 21.12 -28.25 -38.91
C ASN A 334 21.91 -27.00 -38.49
N PHE A 335 21.23 -26.04 -37.85
CA PHE A 335 21.84 -24.85 -37.27
C PHE A 335 22.03 -25.03 -35.77
N THR A 336 23.25 -24.85 -35.29
CA THR A 336 23.64 -25.04 -33.88
C THR A 336 23.99 -23.69 -33.25
N PRO A 337 23.12 -23.10 -32.41
CA PRO A 337 23.41 -21.87 -31.68
C PRO A 337 24.56 -22.06 -30.70
N TYR A 338 25.33 -21.00 -30.44
CA TYR A 338 26.30 -20.98 -29.34
C TYR A 338 25.58 -21.21 -28.00
N ASP A 339 26.19 -21.98 -27.09
CA ASP A 339 25.62 -22.28 -25.77
C ASP A 339 25.67 -21.04 -24.86
N THR A 340 24.62 -20.24 -24.89
CA THR A 340 24.49 -19.00 -24.11
C THR A 340 23.03 -18.61 -23.90
N THR A 341 22.76 -17.84 -22.85
CA THR A 341 21.44 -17.26 -22.58
C THR A 341 21.38 -15.84 -23.12
N ALA A 342 20.88 -15.67 -24.34
CA ALA A 342 20.83 -14.36 -25.00
C ALA A 342 19.79 -14.30 -26.12
N VAL A 343 19.41 -13.07 -26.49
CA VAL A 343 18.59 -12.79 -27.67
C VAL A 343 19.51 -12.53 -28.86
N PHE A 344 19.32 -13.28 -29.95
CA PHE A 344 20.08 -13.12 -31.19
C PHE A 344 19.19 -12.57 -32.32
N PRO A 345 19.56 -11.43 -32.94
CA PRO A 345 18.90 -10.96 -34.14
C PRO A 345 19.41 -11.71 -35.38
N PHE A 346 18.49 -12.09 -36.28
CA PHE A 346 18.84 -12.50 -37.64
C PHE A 346 18.74 -11.27 -38.54
N LEU A 347 19.88 -10.67 -38.87
CA LEU A 347 19.89 -9.44 -39.65
C LEU A 347 19.32 -9.71 -41.05
N THR A 348 18.09 -9.28 -41.25
CA THR A 348 17.27 -9.51 -42.43
C THR A 348 17.16 -8.22 -43.21
N ARG A 349 17.47 -8.32 -44.50
CA ARG A 349 17.41 -7.24 -45.47
C ARG A 349 16.58 -7.67 -46.66
N THR A 350 15.83 -6.74 -47.25
CA THR A 350 15.03 -6.97 -48.45
C THR A 350 15.21 -5.83 -49.46
N GLY A 351 14.96 -6.13 -50.72
CA GLY A 351 15.14 -5.18 -51.82
C GLY A 351 14.20 -5.44 -52.98
N THR A 352 13.80 -4.38 -53.67
CA THR A 352 13.04 -4.45 -54.93
C THR A 352 13.96 -4.56 -56.16
N HIS A 353 15.29 -4.51 -55.96
CA HIS A 353 16.33 -4.68 -56.97
C HIS A 353 17.59 -5.31 -56.30
N PRO A 354 18.41 -6.12 -57.00
CA PRO A 354 19.59 -6.78 -56.40
C PRO A 354 20.63 -5.81 -55.81
N ASP A 355 20.78 -4.65 -56.43
CA ASP A 355 21.72 -3.59 -56.01
C ASP A 355 21.15 -2.66 -54.93
N SER A 356 19.89 -2.87 -54.53
CA SER A 356 19.14 -1.99 -53.63
C SER A 356 18.48 -2.84 -52.53
N ILE A 357 19.29 -3.33 -51.58
CA ILE A 357 18.87 -4.21 -50.47
C ILE A 357 19.15 -3.60 -49.10
N TYR A 358 18.15 -3.59 -48.23
CA TYR A 358 18.18 -2.82 -46.99
C TYR A 358 17.53 -3.53 -45.81
N THR A 359 17.94 -3.17 -44.61
CA THR A 359 17.45 -3.74 -43.34
C THR A 359 15.96 -3.50 -43.16
N ILE A 360 15.17 -4.55 -42.88
CA ILE A 360 13.74 -4.42 -42.59
C ILE A 360 13.50 -3.73 -41.24
N GLY A 361 12.32 -3.10 -41.08
CA GLY A 361 12.01 -2.24 -39.93
C GLY A 361 12.11 -2.91 -38.55
N THR A 362 11.75 -4.19 -38.44
CA THR A 362 11.93 -4.98 -37.21
C THR A 362 12.70 -6.25 -37.54
N GLN A 363 13.83 -6.44 -36.86
CA GLN A 363 14.66 -7.63 -37.05
C GLN A 363 14.03 -8.82 -36.35
N PRO A 364 13.90 -9.97 -37.02
CA PRO A 364 13.47 -11.19 -36.34
C PRO A 364 14.55 -11.58 -35.34
N THR A 365 14.14 -11.86 -34.10
CA THR A 365 15.02 -12.30 -33.03
C THR A 365 14.64 -13.69 -32.57
N ILE A 366 15.61 -14.39 -31.98
CA ILE A 366 15.41 -15.69 -31.36
C ILE A 366 16.09 -15.69 -29.99
N PHE A 367 15.40 -16.19 -28.97
CA PHE A 367 15.97 -16.37 -27.64
C PHE A 367 16.69 -17.72 -27.57
N ILE A 368 17.95 -17.71 -27.16
CA ILE A 368 18.70 -18.93 -26.87
C ILE A 368 18.82 -19.05 -25.37
N TYR A 369 18.51 -20.23 -24.83
CA TYR A 369 18.77 -20.56 -23.43
C TYR A 369 19.95 -21.52 -23.34
N SER A 370 20.91 -21.21 -22.48
CA SER A 370 22.09 -22.07 -22.30
C SER A 370 21.76 -23.37 -21.56
N THR A 371 22.75 -24.24 -21.47
CA THR A 371 22.86 -25.23 -20.39
C THR A 371 22.61 -24.55 -19.04
N PRO A 372 21.71 -25.07 -18.18
CA PRO A 372 21.38 -24.44 -16.91
C PRO A 372 22.59 -24.30 -15.98
N LEU A 373 22.72 -23.14 -15.35
CA LEU A 373 23.65 -22.92 -14.25
C LEU A 373 23.12 -23.55 -12.96
N PRO A 374 24.00 -24.06 -12.07
CA PRO A 374 23.61 -24.44 -10.72
C PRO A 374 23.11 -23.20 -9.96
N LEU A 375 22.09 -23.35 -9.13
CA LEU A 375 21.47 -22.21 -8.42
C LEU A 375 22.46 -21.46 -7.52
N SER A 376 23.37 -22.19 -6.87
CA SER A 376 24.48 -21.60 -6.10
C SER A 376 25.39 -20.65 -6.88
N ALA A 377 25.54 -20.81 -8.21
CA ALA A 377 26.32 -19.88 -9.02
C ALA A 377 25.58 -18.56 -9.27
N VAL A 378 24.25 -18.57 -9.20
CA VAL A 378 23.41 -17.38 -9.33
C VAL A 378 23.30 -16.62 -8.01
N GLN A 379 23.26 -17.34 -6.88
CA GLN A 379 23.21 -16.77 -5.53
C GLN A 379 24.56 -16.20 -5.02
N GLN A 380 25.62 -16.20 -5.83
CA GLN A 380 26.88 -15.60 -5.39
C GLN A 380 26.75 -14.08 -5.32
N ASN A 381 27.02 -13.54 -4.14
CA ASN A 381 26.93 -12.11 -3.84
C ASN A 381 28.31 -11.49 -3.61
N ASP A 382 28.42 -10.18 -3.87
CA ASP A 382 29.57 -9.38 -3.46
C ASP A 382 29.54 -9.08 -1.94
N ALA A 383 30.54 -8.35 -1.45
CA ALA A 383 30.65 -8.02 -0.01
C ALA A 383 29.48 -7.15 0.53
N ASN A 384 28.65 -6.57 -0.35
CA ASN A 384 27.48 -5.80 0.03
C ASN A 384 26.17 -6.60 -0.09
N GLY A 385 26.22 -7.89 -0.43
CA GLY A 385 25.02 -8.69 -0.68
C GLY A 385 24.37 -8.41 -2.03
N VAL A 386 25.14 -7.97 -3.04
CA VAL A 386 24.62 -7.74 -4.41
C VAL A 386 25.03 -8.92 -5.32
N PRO A 387 24.11 -9.48 -6.12
CA PRO A 387 24.42 -10.61 -7.01
C PRO A 387 25.54 -10.29 -7.99
N LEU A 388 26.53 -11.18 -8.08
CA LEU A 388 27.63 -11.05 -9.05
C LEU A 388 27.12 -11.08 -10.50
N LEU A 389 25.97 -11.71 -10.73
CA LEU A 389 25.29 -11.77 -12.02
C LEU A 389 24.19 -10.71 -12.18
N ASN A 390 24.17 -9.65 -11.36
CA ASN A 390 23.15 -8.60 -11.43
C ASN A 390 23.01 -8.02 -12.86
N ASN A 391 21.77 -7.95 -13.34
CA ASN A 391 21.37 -7.57 -14.70
C ASN A 391 21.90 -8.47 -15.83
N ARG A 392 22.26 -9.73 -15.52
CA ARG A 392 22.62 -10.75 -16.52
C ARG A 392 21.46 -11.70 -16.73
N LEU A 393 21.25 -12.09 -17.98
CA LEU A 393 20.35 -13.20 -18.32
C LEU A 393 21.03 -14.52 -17.97
N VAL A 394 20.31 -15.37 -17.25
CA VAL A 394 20.78 -16.72 -16.90
C VAL A 394 19.71 -17.75 -17.25
N THR A 395 20.11 -19.00 -17.45
CA THR A 395 19.21 -20.16 -17.45
C THR A 395 19.52 -21.01 -16.24
N VAL A 396 18.49 -21.46 -15.53
CA VAL A 396 18.61 -22.30 -14.34
C VAL A 396 17.64 -23.48 -14.40
N ARG A 397 17.92 -24.51 -13.61
CA ARG A 397 17.08 -25.68 -13.42
C ARG A 397 16.88 -25.94 -11.94
N GLY A 398 15.66 -26.24 -11.53
CA GLY A 398 15.36 -26.55 -10.13
C GLY A 398 13.94 -27.08 -9.95
N ILE A 399 13.69 -27.70 -8.81
CA ILE A 399 12.37 -28.18 -8.39
C ILE A 399 11.66 -27.05 -7.64
N VAL A 400 10.42 -26.76 -8.03
CA VAL A 400 9.56 -25.75 -7.42
C VAL A 400 9.20 -26.18 -5.99
N THR A 401 9.66 -25.42 -5.00
CA THR A 401 9.30 -25.59 -3.57
C THR A 401 8.14 -24.68 -3.16
N VAL A 402 7.93 -23.59 -3.92
CA VAL A 402 6.80 -22.66 -3.83
C VAL A 402 6.40 -22.21 -5.22
N ALA A 403 5.13 -22.40 -5.58
CA ALA A 403 4.55 -21.88 -6.80
C ALA A 403 3.94 -20.49 -6.53
N ASN A 404 2.64 -20.41 -6.26
CA ASN A 404 1.91 -19.16 -6.07
C ASN A 404 1.41 -18.93 -4.62
N GLN A 405 1.83 -19.75 -3.66
CA GLN A 405 1.35 -19.69 -2.27
C GLN A 405 1.61 -18.34 -1.59
N PHE A 406 2.59 -17.57 -2.07
CA PHE A 406 2.95 -16.25 -1.55
C PHE A 406 2.45 -15.08 -2.41
N ALA A 407 1.74 -15.35 -3.51
CA ALA A 407 1.47 -14.38 -4.60
C ALA A 407 2.73 -13.80 -5.28
N GLY A 408 3.89 -14.41 -5.02
CA GLY A 408 5.20 -14.02 -5.56
C GLY A 408 6.19 -13.64 -4.46
N PRO A 409 7.50 -13.89 -4.65
CA PRO A 409 8.07 -14.71 -5.73
C PRO A 409 7.77 -16.22 -5.53
N SER A 410 7.95 -16.99 -6.61
CA SER A 410 8.06 -18.46 -6.55
C SER A 410 9.46 -18.86 -6.12
N TYR A 411 9.65 -20.08 -5.63
CA TYR A 411 10.97 -20.58 -5.20
C TYR A 411 11.26 -21.93 -5.84
N ILE A 412 12.49 -22.08 -6.35
CA ILE A 412 13.02 -23.34 -6.89
C ILE A 412 14.27 -23.74 -6.12
N GLN A 413 14.58 -25.04 -6.10
CA GLN A 413 15.74 -25.59 -5.42
C GLN A 413 16.37 -26.72 -6.24
N ASP A 414 17.70 -26.81 -6.23
CA ASP A 414 18.47 -27.94 -6.74
C ASP A 414 19.43 -28.46 -5.65
N ASN A 415 20.33 -29.38 -5.99
CA ASN A 415 21.29 -29.91 -5.02
C ASN A 415 22.37 -28.90 -4.60
N SER A 416 22.41 -27.72 -5.21
CA SER A 416 23.43 -26.71 -5.00
C SER A 416 22.92 -25.49 -4.22
N GLY A 417 21.65 -25.11 -4.38
CA GLY A 417 21.09 -23.92 -3.74
C GLY A 417 19.59 -23.75 -3.97
N GLY A 418 19.05 -22.62 -3.51
CA GLY A 418 17.69 -22.16 -3.80
C GLY A 418 17.70 -20.94 -4.72
N LEU A 419 16.57 -20.54 -5.31
CA LEU A 419 16.46 -19.26 -6.02
C LEU A 419 15.03 -18.76 -6.08
N GLY A 420 14.84 -17.45 -5.88
CA GLY A 420 13.58 -16.76 -6.08
C GLY A 420 13.30 -16.50 -7.57
N ILE A 421 12.06 -16.70 -8.01
CA ILE A 421 11.59 -16.42 -9.36
C ILE A 421 10.40 -15.44 -9.28
N TYR A 422 10.62 -14.20 -9.69
CA TYR A 422 9.62 -13.13 -9.65
C TYR A 422 8.94 -12.95 -11.02
N GLY A 423 7.72 -13.48 -11.14
CA GLY A 423 6.87 -13.26 -12.30
C GLY A 423 5.58 -14.05 -12.22
N SER A 424 4.44 -13.36 -12.27
CA SER A 424 3.12 -13.98 -12.13
C SER A 424 2.84 -15.03 -13.20
N SER A 425 3.30 -14.81 -14.44
CA SER A 425 3.18 -15.78 -15.53
C SER A 425 3.83 -17.12 -15.20
N PHE A 426 5.02 -17.09 -14.58
CA PHE A 426 5.70 -18.28 -14.10
C PHE A 426 4.94 -18.90 -12.92
N SER A 427 4.59 -18.11 -11.90
CA SER A 427 3.91 -18.61 -10.70
C SER A 427 2.58 -19.30 -11.00
N THR A 428 1.86 -18.86 -12.04
CA THR A 428 0.61 -19.50 -12.47
C THR A 428 0.80 -20.73 -13.37
N ALA A 429 1.99 -20.92 -13.94
CA ALA A 429 2.29 -21.98 -14.91
C ALA A 429 2.90 -23.25 -14.28
N VAL A 430 3.25 -23.21 -12.99
CA VAL A 430 3.99 -24.28 -12.31
C VAL A 430 3.28 -24.71 -11.02
N ASN A 431 3.55 -25.94 -10.58
CA ASN A 431 3.10 -26.50 -9.31
C ASN A 431 4.29 -26.87 -8.42
N ILE A 432 4.06 -26.98 -7.11
CA ILE A 432 5.08 -27.54 -6.20
C ILE A 432 5.44 -28.96 -6.67
N GLY A 433 6.74 -29.24 -6.76
CA GLY A 433 7.30 -30.50 -7.25
C GLY A 433 7.57 -30.55 -8.76
N ASP A 434 7.19 -29.52 -9.52
CA ASP A 434 7.60 -29.40 -10.91
C ASP A 434 9.10 -29.08 -10.97
N GLU A 435 9.85 -29.86 -11.75
CA GLU A 435 11.20 -29.49 -12.14
C GLU A 435 11.12 -28.59 -13.36
N VAL A 436 11.76 -27.42 -13.33
CA VAL A 436 11.64 -26.41 -14.38
C VAL A 436 12.99 -26.08 -14.99
N ILE A 437 13.00 -25.71 -16.27
CA ILE A 437 14.10 -24.98 -16.91
C ILE A 437 13.57 -23.59 -17.25
N VAL A 438 14.15 -22.57 -16.64
CA VAL A 438 13.69 -21.18 -16.72
C VAL A 438 14.86 -20.24 -16.96
N SER A 439 14.64 -19.21 -17.78
CA SER A 439 15.58 -18.10 -17.94
C SER A 439 14.99 -16.79 -17.45
N GLY A 440 15.84 -15.85 -17.07
CA GLY A 440 15.45 -14.45 -16.83
C GLY A 440 16.62 -13.62 -16.32
N LEU A 441 16.34 -12.38 -15.93
CA LEU A 441 17.36 -11.44 -15.46
C LEU A 441 17.57 -11.60 -13.96
N VAL A 442 18.81 -11.78 -13.52
CA VAL A 442 19.14 -11.77 -12.09
C VAL A 442 19.06 -10.33 -11.56
N GLN A 443 18.28 -10.09 -10.52
CA GLN A 443 18.17 -8.81 -9.83
C GLN A 443 18.01 -9.01 -8.32
N PRO A 444 18.55 -8.10 -7.49
CA PRO A 444 18.27 -8.10 -6.06
C PRO A 444 16.93 -7.42 -5.75
N PHE A 445 16.18 -7.96 -4.79
CA PHE A 445 14.99 -7.32 -4.23
C PHE A 445 15.02 -7.36 -2.70
N SER A 446 15.28 -6.21 -2.07
CA SER A 446 15.40 -6.12 -0.60
C SER A 446 16.37 -7.17 -0.01
N GLY A 447 17.53 -7.33 -0.66
CA GLY A 447 18.55 -8.31 -0.34
C GLY A 447 18.39 -9.65 -1.09
N LEU A 448 17.15 -10.13 -1.26
CA LEU A 448 16.88 -11.43 -1.90
C LEU A 448 17.42 -11.48 -3.33
N THR A 449 18.15 -12.55 -3.68
CA THR A 449 18.55 -12.81 -5.07
C THR A 449 17.40 -13.47 -5.83
N GLU A 450 16.89 -12.80 -6.88
CA GLU A 450 15.80 -13.33 -7.69
C GLU A 450 16.03 -13.21 -9.20
N ILE A 451 15.34 -14.05 -9.97
CA ILE A 451 15.19 -13.87 -11.42
C ILE A 451 13.88 -13.14 -11.71
N VAL A 452 13.95 -12.05 -12.46
CA VAL A 452 12.81 -11.30 -12.98
C VAL A 452 12.59 -11.56 -14.48
N ASN A 453 11.38 -11.25 -14.95
CA ASN A 453 10.92 -11.52 -16.33
C ASN A 453 11.16 -12.98 -16.77
N PRO A 454 10.68 -13.97 -15.97
CA PRO A 454 10.98 -15.37 -16.22
C PRO A 454 10.35 -15.88 -17.52
N ILE A 455 11.11 -16.67 -18.26
CA ILE A 455 10.72 -17.42 -19.46
C ILE A 455 10.83 -18.90 -19.11
N LEU A 456 9.70 -19.56 -18.91
CA LEU A 456 9.64 -21.01 -18.67
C LEU A 456 9.81 -21.74 -20.01
N HIS A 457 10.86 -22.55 -20.14
CA HIS A 457 11.16 -23.30 -21.38
C HIS A 457 10.57 -24.69 -21.37
N SER A 458 10.65 -25.38 -20.23
CA SER A 458 10.11 -26.74 -20.08
C SER A 458 9.90 -27.11 -18.62
N ILE A 459 9.08 -28.14 -18.42
CA ILE A 459 8.90 -28.85 -17.15
C ILE A 459 9.36 -30.29 -17.39
N PRO A 460 10.65 -30.64 -17.20
CA PRO A 460 11.15 -31.97 -17.53
C PRO A 460 10.52 -33.11 -16.71
N SER A 461 10.11 -32.83 -15.48
CA SER A 461 9.46 -33.80 -14.59
C SER A 461 8.52 -33.10 -13.60
N THR A 462 7.54 -33.83 -13.06
CA THR A 462 6.55 -33.31 -12.11
C THR A 462 6.39 -34.24 -10.91
N GLY A 463 5.85 -33.73 -9.80
CA GLY A 463 5.64 -34.52 -8.57
C GLY A 463 6.93 -34.90 -7.83
N ASN A 464 8.03 -34.20 -8.10
CA ASN A 464 9.27 -34.39 -7.38
C ASN A 464 9.14 -33.90 -5.93
N THR A 465 9.88 -34.53 -5.03
CA THR A 465 9.95 -34.13 -3.62
C THR A 465 11.30 -33.48 -3.34
N VAL A 466 11.29 -32.48 -2.48
CA VAL A 466 12.49 -31.85 -1.93
C VAL A 466 12.45 -32.10 -0.44
N GLU A 467 13.45 -32.81 0.07
CA GLU A 467 13.59 -33.05 1.50
C GLU A 467 13.98 -31.75 2.21
N PRO A 468 13.21 -31.28 3.20
CA PRO A 468 13.54 -30.06 3.92
C PRO A 468 14.85 -30.20 4.72
N MET A 469 15.72 -29.20 4.61
CA MET A 469 16.95 -29.17 5.41
C MET A 469 16.63 -28.83 6.87
N VAL A 470 17.05 -29.66 7.82
CA VAL A 470 16.86 -29.38 9.24
C VAL A 470 17.81 -28.27 9.68
N VAL A 471 17.26 -27.18 10.21
CA VAL A 471 18.00 -25.99 10.66
C VAL A 471 17.49 -25.52 12.01
N THR A 472 18.30 -24.70 12.69
CA THR A 472 17.93 -24.02 13.94
C THR A 472 17.62 -22.55 13.70
N ALA A 473 16.87 -21.93 14.62
CA ALA A 473 16.54 -20.51 14.56
C ALA A 473 17.80 -19.64 14.49
N LEU A 474 18.85 -20.00 15.26
CA LEU A 474 20.11 -19.28 15.26
C LEU A 474 20.89 -19.42 13.93
N GLN A 475 20.78 -20.56 13.24
CA GLN A 475 21.41 -20.73 11.92
C GLN A 475 20.78 -19.81 10.88
N ILE A 476 19.45 -19.69 10.87
CA ILE A 476 18.76 -18.75 9.98
C ILE A 476 19.06 -17.30 10.35
N ALA A 477 19.03 -16.95 11.65
CA ALA A 477 19.30 -15.59 12.10
C ALA A 477 20.72 -15.10 11.75
N ASN A 478 21.68 -16.03 11.64
CA ASN A 478 23.07 -15.78 11.28
C ASN A 478 23.42 -16.17 9.85
N ASP A 479 22.43 -16.41 8.97
CA ASP A 479 22.73 -16.62 7.56
C ASP A 479 23.42 -15.37 6.97
N GLY A 480 24.18 -15.53 5.88
CA GLY A 480 24.93 -14.43 5.26
C GLY A 480 26.17 -13.95 6.03
N VAL A 481 26.39 -14.36 7.28
CA VAL A 481 27.56 -13.97 8.07
C VAL A 481 28.84 -14.46 7.39
N GLY A 482 29.74 -13.52 7.08
CA GLY A 482 30.97 -13.81 6.32
C GLY A 482 30.80 -13.83 4.80
N GLY A 483 29.64 -13.39 4.28
CA GLY A 483 29.35 -13.29 2.85
C GLY A 483 28.89 -14.61 2.22
N VAL A 484 28.41 -15.56 3.03
CA VAL A 484 27.92 -16.87 2.57
C VAL A 484 26.45 -17.01 2.97
N GLU A 485 25.57 -17.11 1.98
CA GLU A 485 24.14 -17.35 2.18
C GLU A 485 23.86 -18.82 1.92
N GLN A 486 23.74 -19.60 2.99
CA GLN A 486 23.61 -21.04 2.93
C GLN A 486 22.14 -21.48 2.86
N TYR A 487 21.23 -20.67 3.41
CA TYR A 487 19.83 -21.08 3.63
C TYR A 487 18.85 -20.29 2.77
N GLU A 488 19.21 -19.12 2.25
CA GLU A 488 18.37 -18.32 1.35
C GLU A 488 17.70 -19.19 0.27
N CYS A 489 16.39 -19.02 0.11
CA CYS A 489 15.52 -19.73 -0.85
C CYS A 489 15.38 -21.25 -0.64
N HIS A 490 16.00 -21.85 0.39
CA HIS A 490 15.85 -23.28 0.66
C HIS A 490 14.57 -23.62 1.39
N LEU A 491 14.03 -24.81 1.11
CA LEU A 491 13.04 -25.48 1.96
C LEU A 491 13.73 -26.05 3.19
N VAL A 492 13.32 -25.60 4.38
CA VAL A 492 13.91 -25.97 5.67
C VAL A 492 12.87 -26.52 6.63
N ARG A 493 13.35 -27.23 7.66
CA ARG A 493 12.57 -27.69 8.82
C ARG A 493 13.19 -27.18 10.11
N LEU A 494 12.40 -26.52 10.95
CA LEU A 494 12.76 -26.19 12.33
C LEU A 494 11.94 -27.05 13.28
N ASN A 495 12.57 -27.61 14.31
CA ASN A 495 11.91 -28.49 15.27
C ASN A 495 11.63 -27.77 16.59
N ASN A 496 10.50 -28.08 17.22
CA ASN A 496 10.12 -27.62 18.55
C ASN A 496 10.21 -26.10 18.72
N VAL A 497 9.70 -25.37 17.72
CA VAL A 497 9.65 -23.91 17.73
C VAL A 497 8.40 -23.41 18.43
N THR A 498 8.51 -22.24 19.04
CA THR A 498 7.39 -21.48 19.64
C THR A 498 7.35 -20.07 19.06
N VAL A 499 6.17 -19.46 19.03
CA VAL A 499 6.00 -18.10 18.51
C VAL A 499 5.77 -17.16 19.68
N THR A 500 6.54 -16.08 19.74
CA THR A 500 6.33 -15.03 20.76
C THR A 500 5.23 -14.10 20.26
N GLY A 501 3.97 -14.54 20.41
CA GLY A 501 2.78 -13.79 20.00
C GLY A 501 1.48 -14.49 20.43
N SER A 502 0.37 -13.77 20.37
CA SER A 502 -0.97 -14.30 20.66
C SER A 502 -2.00 -13.74 19.69
N GLY A 503 -3.16 -14.38 19.58
CA GLY A 503 -4.23 -13.98 18.66
C GLY A 503 -4.17 -14.77 17.36
N ASN A 504 -4.57 -14.13 16.26
CA ASN A 504 -4.57 -14.72 14.92
C ASN A 504 -3.38 -14.22 14.09
N TRP A 505 -2.90 -15.03 13.17
CA TRP A 505 -1.88 -14.61 12.20
C TRP A 505 -2.40 -13.45 11.35
N ALA A 506 -1.66 -12.35 11.33
CA ALA A 506 -1.91 -11.23 10.46
C ALA A 506 -1.16 -11.38 9.13
N GLY A 507 -1.83 -11.04 8.03
CA GLY A 507 -1.21 -10.97 6.72
C GLY A 507 -0.08 -9.94 6.72
N ASN A 508 0.96 -10.25 5.98
CA ASN A 508 2.13 -9.41 5.83
C ASN A 508 2.93 -9.08 7.12
N THR A 509 2.80 -9.91 8.17
CA THR A 509 3.39 -9.64 9.50
C THR A 509 4.53 -10.60 9.86
N ASN A 510 5.49 -10.11 10.64
CA ASN A 510 6.60 -10.87 11.23
C ASN A 510 6.36 -11.13 12.72
N TYR A 511 6.68 -12.33 13.17
CA TYR A 511 6.63 -12.73 14.57
C TYR A 511 7.96 -13.39 14.97
N PRO A 512 8.44 -13.20 16.21
CA PRO A 512 9.60 -13.94 16.69
C PRO A 512 9.29 -15.44 16.78
N LEU A 513 10.11 -16.26 16.14
CA LEU A 513 10.09 -17.71 16.19
C LEU A 513 11.30 -18.21 16.98
N VAL A 514 11.05 -18.94 18.07
CA VAL A 514 12.04 -19.29 19.08
C VAL A 514 12.19 -20.79 19.18
N ASP A 515 13.42 -21.29 19.13
CA ASP A 515 13.78 -22.66 19.52
C ASP A 515 14.80 -22.65 20.66
N ALA A 516 15.37 -23.82 21.00
CA ALA A 516 16.36 -23.94 22.07
C ALA A 516 17.69 -23.23 21.78
N THR A 517 17.97 -22.86 20.52
CA THR A 517 19.23 -22.24 20.10
C THR A 517 19.16 -20.73 20.03
N GLY A 518 17.97 -20.15 19.81
CA GLY A 518 17.79 -18.71 19.71
C GLY A 518 16.48 -18.33 19.04
N THR A 519 16.48 -17.15 18.41
CA THR A 519 15.30 -16.54 17.81
C THR A 519 15.57 -16.17 16.36
N THR A 520 14.61 -16.47 15.48
CA THR A 520 14.51 -15.94 14.11
C THR A 520 13.13 -15.30 13.90
N GLN A 521 12.79 -14.89 12.68
CA GLN A 521 11.48 -14.33 12.34
C GLN A 521 10.66 -15.33 11.50
N ILE A 522 9.39 -15.55 11.86
CA ILE A 522 8.40 -16.17 10.97
C ILE A 522 7.55 -15.07 10.34
N ARG A 523 7.56 -15.05 9.00
CA ARG A 523 6.85 -14.08 8.16
C ARG A 523 5.61 -14.74 7.60
N ILE A 524 4.41 -14.18 7.81
CA ILE A 524 3.15 -14.73 7.27
C ILE A 524 2.73 -14.00 5.99
N PRO A 525 2.92 -14.57 4.79
CA PRO A 525 2.53 -13.92 3.55
C PRO A 525 0.99 -13.88 3.44
N THR A 526 0.45 -12.75 2.96
CA THR A 526 -1.00 -12.51 2.92
C THR A 526 -1.78 -13.56 2.10
N ALA A 527 -1.15 -14.15 1.08
CA ALA A 527 -1.79 -15.13 0.20
C ALA A 527 -1.90 -16.55 0.80
N THR A 528 -1.28 -16.81 1.96
CA THR A 528 -1.32 -18.13 2.59
C THR A 528 -2.64 -18.36 3.33
N ASN A 529 -3.02 -19.62 3.51
CA ASN A 529 -4.17 -20.02 4.33
C ASN A 529 -3.88 -19.99 5.85
N LEU A 530 -2.79 -19.36 6.28
CA LEU A 530 -2.51 -19.11 7.70
C LEU A 530 -3.18 -17.83 8.19
N VAL A 531 -3.40 -16.84 7.32
CA VAL A 531 -3.97 -15.55 7.74
C VAL A 531 -5.34 -15.73 8.37
N GLY A 532 -5.53 -15.18 9.56
CA GLY A 532 -6.76 -15.30 10.33
C GLY A 532 -6.89 -16.59 11.17
N THR A 533 -5.99 -17.57 11.02
CA THR A 533 -5.94 -18.73 11.92
C THR A 533 -5.18 -18.37 13.20
N PRO A 534 -5.45 -19.04 14.34
CA PRO A 534 -4.75 -18.75 15.59
C PRO A 534 -3.24 -19.04 15.51
N ILE A 535 -2.45 -18.20 16.18
CA ILE A 535 -1.03 -18.48 16.42
C ILE A 535 -0.92 -19.69 17.36
N PRO A 536 -0.13 -20.73 17.02
CA PRO A 536 0.05 -21.89 17.89
C PRO A 536 0.56 -21.47 19.27
N ALA A 537 -0.16 -21.88 20.31
CA ALA A 537 0.18 -21.55 21.69
C ALA A 537 1.17 -22.53 22.34
N GLY A 538 1.42 -23.68 21.71
CA GLY A 538 2.40 -24.67 22.11
C GLY A 538 3.54 -24.77 21.10
N ALA A 539 4.54 -25.58 21.40
CA ALA A 539 5.62 -25.84 20.46
C ALA A 539 5.11 -26.69 19.28
N PHE A 540 5.71 -26.49 18.11
CA PHE A 540 5.42 -27.25 16.91
C PHE A 540 6.69 -27.36 16.05
N ASP A 541 6.70 -28.28 15.10
CA ASP A 541 7.72 -28.33 14.06
C ASP A 541 7.21 -27.55 12.84
N LEU A 542 8.11 -26.87 12.14
CA LEU A 542 7.77 -26.00 11.02
C LEU A 542 8.55 -26.40 9.77
N ILE A 543 7.86 -26.60 8.65
CA ILE A 543 8.46 -26.65 7.31
C ILE A 543 8.23 -25.30 6.62
N CYS A 544 9.24 -24.71 6.00
CA CYS A 544 9.11 -23.36 5.44
C CYS A 544 10.22 -23.07 4.43
N VAL A 545 10.06 -21.99 3.66
CA VAL A 545 11.14 -21.45 2.82
C VAL A 545 11.81 -20.28 3.51
N VAL A 546 13.13 -20.18 3.41
CA VAL A 546 13.88 -19.02 3.91
C VAL A 546 13.86 -17.89 2.89
N GLY A 547 13.44 -16.71 3.30
CA GLY A 547 13.53 -15.49 2.51
C GLY A 547 14.34 -14.42 3.24
N GLN A 548 14.54 -13.29 2.58
CA GLN A 548 15.26 -12.14 3.12
C GLN A 548 14.48 -10.85 2.83
N PHE A 549 14.54 -9.88 3.74
CA PHE A 549 13.97 -8.56 3.51
C PHE A 549 14.73 -7.46 4.27
N ILE A 550 15.67 -6.84 3.57
CA ILE A 550 16.51 -5.73 4.06
C ILE A 550 16.69 -4.68 2.96
N SER A 551 16.42 -3.41 3.24
CA SER A 551 16.37 -2.34 2.22
C SER A 551 17.64 -1.50 2.12
N THR A 552 18.63 -1.73 3.00
CA THR A 552 19.86 -0.93 3.09
C THR A 552 21.10 -1.81 3.05
N PRO A 553 22.14 -1.45 2.25
CA PRO A 553 23.38 -2.20 2.21
C PRO A 553 24.22 -2.02 3.51
N PRO A 554 25.03 -3.02 3.90
CA PRO A 554 25.17 -4.33 3.26
C PRO A 554 23.88 -5.16 3.44
N TYR A 555 23.43 -5.81 2.37
CA TYR A 555 22.23 -6.64 2.35
C TYR A 555 22.49 -8.01 3.00
N ILE A 556 23.02 -8.00 4.21
CA ILE A 556 23.36 -9.17 5.01
C ILE A 556 22.50 -9.14 6.27
N GLY A 557 21.78 -10.21 6.54
CA GLY A 557 20.78 -10.28 7.62
C GLY A 557 19.36 -10.03 7.12
N GLY A 558 18.40 -9.85 8.04
CA GLY A 558 16.98 -9.71 7.69
C GLY A 558 16.34 -11.00 7.17
N TYR A 559 16.94 -12.17 7.45
CA TYR A 559 16.39 -13.47 7.11
C TYR A 559 15.16 -13.78 7.94
N GLN A 560 14.21 -14.43 7.28
CA GLN A 560 12.90 -14.78 7.83
C GLN A 560 12.44 -16.09 7.19
N VAL A 561 11.65 -16.87 7.92
CA VAL A 561 11.06 -18.10 7.40
C VAL A 561 9.60 -17.89 7.00
N LEU A 562 9.21 -18.46 5.87
CA LEU A 562 7.89 -18.30 5.25
C LEU A 562 7.20 -19.67 5.14
N PRO A 563 6.18 -19.98 5.95
CA PRO A 563 5.38 -21.20 5.79
C PRO A 563 4.48 -21.10 4.55
N ARG A 564 4.36 -22.19 3.79
CA ARG A 564 3.61 -22.22 2.51
C ARG A 564 2.12 -22.40 2.71
N PHE A 565 1.75 -23.19 3.71
CA PHE A 565 0.36 -23.50 4.06
C PHE A 565 0.23 -23.99 5.51
N LEU A 566 -0.98 -24.06 6.04
CA LEU A 566 -1.23 -24.49 7.42
C LEU A 566 -0.63 -25.86 7.77
N ALA A 567 -0.61 -26.81 6.82
CA ALA A 567 -0.02 -28.14 7.03
C ALA A 567 1.52 -28.14 7.19
N ASP A 568 2.19 -27.02 6.92
CA ASP A 568 3.61 -26.86 7.24
C ASP A 568 3.84 -26.68 8.77
N GLN A 569 2.79 -26.39 9.54
CA GLN A 569 2.81 -26.42 11.00
C GLN A 569 2.46 -27.83 11.50
N ILE A 570 3.48 -28.56 11.95
CA ILE A 570 3.36 -29.96 12.37
C ILE A 570 3.35 -30.00 13.90
N SER A 571 2.19 -30.27 14.48
CA SER A 571 2.07 -30.54 15.92
C SER A 571 1.49 -31.93 16.16
N THR A 572 2.03 -32.62 17.16
CA THR A 572 1.50 -33.90 17.64
C THR A 572 0.47 -33.74 18.75
N GLY A 573 0.36 -32.56 19.37
CA GLY A 573 -0.65 -32.23 20.37
C GLY A 573 -1.78 -31.35 19.84
N PRO A 574 -2.73 -30.96 20.70
CA PRO A 574 -3.83 -30.09 20.31
C PRO A 574 -3.30 -28.73 19.87
N ILE A 575 -3.81 -28.16 18.79
CA ILE A 575 -3.57 -26.76 18.40
C ILE A 575 -4.90 -26.03 18.52
N ILE A 576 -4.98 -24.91 19.24
CA ILE A 576 -6.20 -24.08 19.29
C ILE A 576 -6.55 -23.59 17.88
N ALA A 577 -7.68 -24.07 17.35
CA ALA A 577 -8.20 -23.73 16.02
C ALA A 577 -9.19 -22.57 16.05
N SER A 578 -9.84 -22.31 17.19
CA SER A 578 -10.66 -21.12 17.42
C SER A 578 -10.42 -20.58 18.82
N LEU A 579 -10.33 -19.25 18.98
CA LEU A 579 -10.23 -18.62 20.29
C LEU A 579 -11.47 -18.93 21.16
N PRO A 580 -11.31 -18.99 22.50
CA PRO A 580 -12.43 -19.22 23.41
C PRO A 580 -13.44 -18.08 23.32
N THR A 581 -14.72 -18.44 23.29
CA THR A 581 -15.84 -17.49 23.28
C THR A 581 -16.87 -17.85 24.33
N GLU A 582 -17.44 -16.82 24.96
CA GLU A 582 -18.56 -16.94 25.89
C GLU A 582 -19.91 -16.97 25.15
N SER A 583 -20.86 -17.69 25.75
CA SER A 583 -22.26 -17.79 25.34
C SER A 583 -23.12 -18.14 26.55
N ASN A 584 -24.45 -18.11 26.40
CA ASN A 584 -25.41 -18.41 27.47
C ASN A 584 -25.08 -17.67 28.78
N ILE A 585 -24.83 -16.36 28.69
CA ILE A 585 -24.42 -15.54 29.82
C ILE A 585 -25.61 -15.35 30.77
N GLN A 586 -25.56 -15.99 31.93
CA GLN A 586 -26.56 -15.91 32.99
C GLN A 586 -26.02 -15.13 34.19
N PRO A 587 -26.87 -14.78 35.18
CA PRO A 587 -26.40 -14.12 36.39
C PRO A 587 -25.40 -14.95 37.19
N THR A 588 -25.49 -16.27 37.16
CA THR A 588 -24.63 -17.14 37.98
C THR A 588 -23.92 -18.23 37.18
N SER A 589 -23.97 -18.16 35.85
CA SER A 589 -23.25 -19.10 34.97
C SER A 589 -22.99 -18.53 33.59
N LEU A 590 -22.05 -19.14 32.86
CA LEU A 590 -21.81 -18.89 31.44
C LEU A 590 -21.17 -20.12 30.78
N THR A 591 -21.24 -20.20 29.46
CA THR A 591 -20.64 -21.28 28.67
C THR A 591 -19.45 -20.77 27.88
N VAL A 592 -18.31 -21.46 27.96
CA VAL A 592 -17.09 -21.18 27.19
C VAL A 592 -16.88 -22.28 26.15
N SER A 593 -16.64 -21.90 24.90
CA SER A 593 -16.39 -22.85 23.81
C SER A 593 -15.19 -22.49 22.94
N TRP A 594 -14.45 -23.50 22.48
CA TRP A 594 -13.31 -23.38 21.55
C TRP A 594 -13.14 -24.66 20.73
N ARG A 595 -12.26 -24.61 19.73
CA ARG A 595 -11.91 -25.77 18.90
C ARG A 595 -10.41 -26.00 18.87
N THR A 596 -10.01 -27.24 18.61
CA THR A 596 -8.63 -27.62 18.33
C THR A 596 -8.52 -28.35 16.98
N THR A 597 -7.38 -28.23 16.31
CA THR A 597 -7.10 -28.94 15.05
C THR A 597 -6.94 -30.44 15.28
N ASN A 598 -6.18 -30.78 16.32
CA ASN A 598 -5.95 -32.14 16.78
C ASN A 598 -6.68 -32.37 18.10
N VAL A 599 -7.10 -33.60 18.36
CA VAL A 599 -7.84 -33.95 19.58
C VAL A 599 -7.08 -33.55 20.85
N GLY A 600 -7.79 -33.06 21.85
CA GLY A 600 -7.25 -32.76 23.18
C GLY A 600 -8.33 -32.79 24.27
N THR A 601 -7.92 -32.67 25.53
CA THR A 601 -8.86 -32.53 26.66
C THR A 601 -9.61 -31.20 26.59
N THR A 602 -10.75 -31.12 27.27
CA THR A 602 -11.54 -29.90 27.43
C THR A 602 -11.30 -29.33 28.82
N ARG A 603 -10.43 -28.33 28.99
CA ARG A 603 -10.14 -27.73 30.30
C ARG A 603 -10.07 -26.21 30.24
N VAL A 604 -10.50 -25.55 31.32
CA VAL A 604 -10.31 -24.10 31.52
C VAL A 604 -9.77 -23.85 32.93
N ARG A 605 -8.89 -22.86 33.07
CA ARG A 605 -8.56 -22.25 34.37
C ARG A 605 -9.32 -20.95 34.48
N TYR A 606 -9.88 -20.62 35.64
CA TYR A 606 -10.66 -19.40 35.79
C TYR A 606 -10.54 -18.77 37.17
N GLY A 607 -10.85 -17.47 37.25
CA GLY A 607 -10.82 -16.68 38.48
C GLY A 607 -11.41 -15.29 38.25
N ARG A 608 -11.56 -14.51 39.31
CA ARG A 608 -11.91 -13.07 39.26
C ARG A 608 -10.68 -12.20 39.01
N THR A 609 -9.50 -12.80 39.07
CA THR A 609 -8.23 -12.15 38.79
C THR A 609 -7.43 -12.94 37.74
N PRO A 610 -6.39 -12.32 37.11
CA PRO A 610 -5.52 -13.01 36.17
C PRO A 610 -4.72 -14.20 36.73
N VAL A 611 -4.76 -14.47 38.05
CA VAL A 611 -4.09 -15.63 38.66
C VAL A 611 -4.96 -16.89 38.72
N PHE A 612 -6.21 -16.82 38.26
CA PHE A 612 -7.13 -17.96 38.14
C PHE A 612 -7.38 -18.69 39.47
N GLU A 613 -7.64 -17.95 40.53
CA GLU A 613 -7.74 -18.46 41.90
C GLU A 613 -8.92 -19.41 42.16
N LEU A 614 -9.88 -19.51 41.23
CA LEU A 614 -11.01 -20.44 41.32
C LEU A 614 -10.68 -21.84 40.74
N GLY A 615 -9.49 -22.02 40.17
CA GLY A 615 -8.96 -23.34 39.81
C GLY A 615 -9.28 -23.78 38.38
N ILE A 616 -9.40 -25.11 38.19
CA ILE A 616 -9.52 -25.76 36.89
C ILE A 616 -10.81 -26.57 36.83
N ILE A 617 -11.56 -26.43 35.74
CA ILE A 617 -12.73 -27.25 35.43
C ILE A 617 -12.64 -27.78 34.01
N GLY A 618 -13.17 -28.98 33.77
CA GLY A 618 -13.08 -29.65 32.48
C GLY A 618 -13.30 -31.15 32.53
N ASN A 619 -13.04 -31.81 31.41
CA ASN A 619 -13.00 -33.26 31.29
C ASN A 619 -11.84 -33.72 30.38
N ASP A 620 -11.49 -34.99 30.51
CA ASP A 620 -10.32 -35.58 29.85
C ASP A 620 -10.64 -36.32 28.55
N THR A 621 -11.88 -36.20 28.06
CA THR A 621 -12.27 -36.77 26.78
C THR A 621 -11.55 -36.03 25.65
N LEU A 622 -10.79 -36.77 24.84
CA LEU A 622 -10.08 -36.24 23.68
C LEU A 622 -11.07 -35.94 22.55
N GLN A 623 -11.16 -34.68 22.16
CA GLN A 623 -12.06 -34.19 21.12
C GLN A 623 -11.50 -32.91 20.50
N THR A 624 -12.09 -32.45 19.40
CA THR A 624 -11.71 -31.20 18.71
C THR A 624 -12.66 -30.05 18.95
N ASN A 625 -13.86 -30.32 19.48
CA ASN A 625 -14.84 -29.30 19.88
C ASN A 625 -14.97 -29.31 21.39
N HIS A 626 -14.72 -28.17 22.03
CA HIS A 626 -14.65 -28.06 23.48
C HIS A 626 -15.71 -27.11 23.98
N VAL A 627 -16.42 -27.53 25.03
CA VAL A 627 -17.45 -26.74 25.71
C VAL A 627 -17.32 -26.95 27.21
N VAL A 628 -17.32 -25.86 27.98
CA VAL A 628 -17.32 -25.87 29.44
C VAL A 628 -18.39 -24.92 29.96
N ASN A 629 -19.25 -25.40 30.85
CA ASN A 629 -20.16 -24.56 31.62
C ASN A 629 -19.47 -24.16 32.93
N LEU A 630 -19.41 -22.87 33.18
CA LEU A 630 -18.96 -22.30 34.45
C LEU A 630 -20.18 -21.93 35.27
N ASP A 631 -20.46 -22.71 36.32
CA ASP A 631 -21.60 -22.52 37.23
C ASP A 631 -21.15 -21.96 38.59
N GLY A 632 -22.11 -21.46 39.38
CA GLY A 632 -21.84 -20.96 40.74
C GLY A 632 -21.09 -19.64 40.77
N LEU A 633 -21.22 -18.83 39.73
CA LEU A 633 -20.59 -17.52 39.60
C LEU A 633 -21.43 -16.43 40.29
N ASP A 634 -20.78 -15.34 40.70
CA ASP A 634 -21.46 -14.13 41.19
C ASP A 634 -22.06 -13.29 40.03
N PRO A 635 -23.25 -12.67 40.19
CA PRO A 635 -23.83 -11.75 39.20
C PRO A 635 -23.01 -10.49 38.95
N ALA A 636 -23.12 -9.94 37.73
CA ALA A 636 -22.41 -8.74 37.28
C ALA A 636 -20.92 -8.72 37.67
N THR A 637 -20.24 -9.86 37.50
CA THR A 637 -18.86 -10.05 37.95
C THR A 637 -17.98 -10.46 36.76
N VAL A 638 -16.81 -9.83 36.68
CA VAL A 638 -15.79 -10.11 35.66
C VAL A 638 -14.98 -11.35 36.04
N TYR A 639 -14.75 -12.22 35.06
CA TYR A 639 -13.95 -13.44 35.18
C TYR A 639 -12.89 -13.49 34.09
N TYR A 640 -11.70 -13.96 34.48
CA TYR A 640 -10.59 -14.31 33.61
C TYR A 640 -10.62 -15.82 33.38
N VAL A 641 -10.71 -16.24 32.13
CA VAL A 641 -10.82 -17.66 31.74
C VAL A 641 -9.74 -18.01 30.72
N LYS A 642 -8.91 -19.00 31.02
CA LYS A 642 -7.87 -19.52 30.11
C LYS A 642 -8.19 -20.94 29.70
N ALA A 643 -8.68 -21.11 28.47
CA ALA A 643 -8.92 -22.42 27.87
C ALA A 643 -7.62 -23.11 27.50
N PHE A 644 -7.55 -24.43 27.73
CA PHE A 644 -6.41 -25.24 27.34
C PHE A 644 -6.80 -26.70 27.07
N SER A 645 -6.04 -27.33 26.20
CA SER A 645 -6.25 -28.72 25.78
C SER A 645 -4.93 -29.48 25.89
N VAL A 646 -5.01 -30.73 26.34
CA VAL A 646 -3.87 -31.62 26.55
C VAL A 646 -4.05 -32.88 25.70
N ALA A 647 -3.00 -33.36 25.05
CA ALA A 647 -2.96 -34.72 24.49
C ALA A 647 -1.58 -35.34 24.77
N GLY A 648 -1.55 -36.44 25.53
CA GLY A 648 -0.30 -37.01 26.02
C GLY A 648 0.47 -36.01 26.89
N THR A 649 1.70 -35.67 26.49
CA THR A 649 2.56 -34.68 27.17
C THR A 649 2.43 -33.27 26.60
N ASP A 650 1.72 -33.08 25.48
CA ASP A 650 1.61 -31.79 24.80
C ASP A 650 0.37 -31.02 25.28
N THR A 651 0.51 -29.71 25.48
CA THR A 651 -0.54 -28.82 25.99
C THR A 651 -0.57 -27.53 25.17
N SER A 652 -1.75 -27.18 24.68
CA SER A 652 -2.00 -25.90 24.02
C SER A 652 -3.00 -25.07 24.82
N SER A 653 -2.71 -23.79 24.99
CA SER A 653 -3.52 -22.87 25.80
C SER A 653 -3.90 -21.64 25.01
N ALA A 654 -5.17 -21.27 24.99
CA ALA A 654 -5.58 -20.01 24.37
C ALA A 654 -5.11 -18.79 25.19
N ALA A 655 -5.23 -17.61 24.57
CA ALA A 655 -5.20 -16.35 25.30
C ALA A 655 -6.33 -16.30 26.36
N THR A 656 -6.15 -15.48 27.39
CA THR A 656 -7.16 -15.30 28.44
C THR A 656 -8.38 -14.59 27.86
N LEU A 657 -9.54 -15.22 27.96
CA LEU A 657 -10.84 -14.60 27.75
C LEU A 657 -11.22 -13.83 29.01
N ILE A 658 -11.53 -12.55 28.86
CA ILE A 658 -12.11 -11.73 29.94
C ILE A 658 -13.60 -11.62 29.63
N THR A 659 -14.43 -12.08 30.56
CA THR A 659 -15.89 -12.17 30.36
C THR A 659 -16.63 -11.71 31.61
N SER A 660 -17.92 -11.45 31.51
CA SER A 660 -18.76 -11.04 32.64
C SER A 660 -20.00 -11.91 32.73
N THR A 661 -20.44 -12.22 33.94
CA THR A 661 -21.81 -12.71 34.18
C THR A 661 -22.82 -11.60 33.98
N ARG A 662 -24.08 -11.98 33.76
CA ARG A 662 -25.21 -11.05 33.58
C ARG A 662 -25.56 -10.34 34.89
N SER A 663 -26.16 -9.15 34.79
CA SER A 663 -26.75 -8.46 35.93
C SER A 663 -27.85 -9.27 36.64
N PRO A 664 -28.02 -9.08 37.96
CA PRO A 664 -29.13 -9.68 38.69
C PRO A 664 -30.46 -8.98 38.33
N ALA A 665 -31.58 -9.57 38.72
CA ALA A 665 -32.93 -9.13 38.31
C ALA A 665 -33.31 -7.69 38.74
N GLN A 666 -32.61 -7.11 39.71
CA GLN A 666 -32.80 -5.73 40.15
C GLN A 666 -32.32 -4.71 39.11
N SER A 667 -31.40 -5.09 38.22
CA SER A 667 -31.12 -4.30 37.02
C SER A 667 -32.26 -4.51 36.02
N THR A 668 -33.03 -3.45 35.80
CA THR A 668 -34.13 -3.37 34.84
C THR A 668 -33.70 -3.66 33.41
N GLY A 669 -32.43 -3.39 33.06
CA GLY A 669 -31.92 -3.57 31.70
C GLY A 669 -32.52 -2.60 30.69
N GLN A 670 -32.99 -1.44 31.15
CA GLN A 670 -33.48 -0.37 30.29
C GLN A 670 -32.34 0.18 29.42
N ILE A 671 -32.65 0.41 28.14
CA ILE A 671 -31.77 1.07 27.17
C ILE A 671 -32.57 2.22 26.58
N ASN A 672 -32.14 3.45 26.83
CA ASN A 672 -32.78 4.66 26.27
C ASN A 672 -31.83 5.35 25.30
N VAL A 673 -32.38 5.82 24.18
CA VAL A 673 -31.63 6.57 23.16
C VAL A 673 -32.25 7.96 22.98
N PHE A 674 -31.41 8.96 22.81
CA PHE A 674 -31.80 10.36 22.70
C PHE A 674 -31.07 11.05 21.55
N PHE A 675 -31.79 11.88 20.81
CA PHE A 675 -31.27 12.71 19.75
C PHE A 675 -31.63 14.17 20.03
N ASN A 676 -30.65 15.08 19.93
CA ASN A 676 -30.89 16.49 20.21
C ASN A 676 -31.61 17.22 19.06
N LYS A 677 -31.75 16.58 17.89
CA LYS A 677 -32.47 17.09 16.72
C LYS A 677 -33.73 16.28 16.42
N SER A 678 -34.55 16.78 15.52
CA SER A 678 -35.78 16.11 15.07
C SER A 678 -35.45 14.80 14.35
N VAL A 679 -36.39 13.85 14.42
CA VAL A 679 -36.32 12.52 13.82
C VAL A 679 -37.51 12.31 12.88
N ASN A 680 -37.40 11.35 11.97
CA ASN A 680 -38.50 10.93 11.10
C ASN A 680 -39.39 9.90 11.81
N ALA A 681 -40.30 10.40 12.66
CA ALA A 681 -41.19 9.57 13.46
C ALA A 681 -42.13 8.66 12.64
N ASN A 682 -42.33 8.94 11.35
CA ASN A 682 -43.16 8.10 10.47
C ASN A 682 -42.57 6.71 10.21
N LEU A 683 -41.29 6.51 10.53
CA LEU A 683 -40.61 5.21 10.43
C LEU A 683 -40.66 4.42 11.74
N ALA A 684 -41.39 4.89 12.76
CA ALA A 684 -41.52 4.17 14.02
C ALA A 684 -42.40 2.92 13.87
N TRP A 685 -41.86 1.74 14.19
CA TRP A 685 -42.68 0.52 14.35
C TRP A 685 -42.92 0.16 15.81
N PHE A 686 -41.88 0.27 16.64
CA PHE A 686 -41.92 -0.15 18.03
C PHE A 686 -42.28 1.03 18.92
N GLN A 687 -41.46 2.08 18.87
CA GLN A 687 -41.69 3.33 19.56
C GLN A 687 -41.12 4.50 18.75
N GLN A 688 -41.69 5.67 18.96
CA GLN A 688 -41.11 6.90 18.43
C GLN A 688 -39.76 7.16 19.08
N ALA A 689 -38.75 7.46 18.28
CA ALA A 689 -37.44 7.86 18.78
C ALA A 689 -37.53 9.18 19.56
N ASN A 690 -36.77 9.29 20.65
CA ASN A 690 -36.69 10.52 21.44
C ASN A 690 -35.87 11.58 20.68
N GLY A 691 -36.48 12.26 19.71
CA GLY A 691 -35.91 13.42 19.02
C GLY A 691 -36.18 14.75 19.75
N ASN A 692 -35.45 15.81 19.39
CA ASN A 692 -35.50 17.14 20.00
C ASN A 692 -35.28 17.13 21.53
N GLN A 693 -34.36 16.30 22.01
CA GLN A 693 -34.12 16.14 23.45
C GLN A 693 -33.06 17.13 23.95
N ASP A 694 -33.34 17.74 25.10
CA ASP A 694 -32.32 18.40 25.91
C ASP A 694 -31.51 17.33 26.65
N LEU A 695 -30.30 17.05 26.14
CA LEU A 695 -29.42 16.03 26.68
C LEU A 695 -28.91 16.38 28.10
N VAL A 696 -28.80 17.66 28.46
CA VAL A 696 -28.46 18.08 29.83
C VAL A 696 -29.60 17.70 30.78
N ALA A 697 -30.84 18.04 30.41
CA ALA A 697 -32.01 17.72 31.22
C ALA A 697 -32.22 16.21 31.40
N ARG A 698 -31.80 15.39 30.42
CA ARG A 698 -31.82 13.92 30.52
C ARG A 698 -30.72 13.35 31.41
N LEU A 699 -29.53 13.97 31.42
CA LEU A 699 -28.40 13.54 32.24
C LEU A 699 -28.55 13.91 33.73
N LEU A 700 -29.11 15.09 34.02
CA LEU A 700 -29.17 15.64 35.39
C LEU A 700 -29.84 14.72 36.43
N PRO A 701 -30.97 14.02 36.14
CA PRO A 701 -31.55 13.08 37.09
C PRO A 701 -30.58 12.01 37.55
N HIS A 702 -29.70 11.49 36.67
CA HIS A 702 -28.71 10.48 37.03
C HIS A 702 -27.65 11.02 37.98
N ILE A 703 -27.14 12.24 37.72
CA ILE A 703 -26.20 12.91 38.63
C ILE A 703 -26.85 13.20 39.99
N ASN A 704 -28.11 13.62 39.99
CA ASN A 704 -28.84 13.98 41.22
C ASN A 704 -29.25 12.76 42.04
N ASN A 705 -29.53 11.63 41.40
CA ASN A 705 -29.95 10.39 42.07
C ASN A 705 -28.79 9.48 42.47
N ALA A 706 -27.59 9.65 41.90
CA ALA A 706 -26.41 8.89 42.29
C ALA A 706 -26.15 8.96 43.80
N GLN A 707 -25.87 7.82 44.41
CA GLN A 707 -25.73 7.66 45.86
C GLN A 707 -24.33 7.27 46.32
N ARG A 708 -23.52 6.68 45.43
CA ARG A 708 -22.22 6.06 45.76
C ARG A 708 -21.07 6.70 44.99
N SER A 709 -21.17 6.72 43.66
CA SER A 709 -20.06 7.15 42.81
C SER A 709 -20.51 7.75 41.49
N ILE A 710 -19.69 8.64 40.94
CA ILE A 710 -19.79 9.07 39.54
C ILE A 710 -18.38 9.11 38.96
N ASP A 711 -18.11 8.27 37.97
CA ASP A 711 -16.90 8.35 37.16
C ASP A 711 -17.24 9.04 35.83
N VAL A 712 -16.50 10.10 35.49
CA VAL A 712 -16.80 10.99 34.35
C VAL A 712 -15.60 11.06 33.40
N ALA A 713 -15.75 10.63 32.15
CA ALA A 713 -14.73 10.81 31.12
C ALA A 713 -15.32 11.61 29.95
N LEU A 714 -14.91 12.88 29.83
CA LEU A 714 -15.41 13.81 28.82
C LEU A 714 -14.28 14.51 28.07
N TYR A 715 -14.31 14.42 26.74
CA TYR A 715 -13.44 15.21 25.88
C TYR A 715 -13.54 16.71 26.14
N SER A 716 -14.76 17.25 26.28
CA SER A 716 -14.96 18.68 26.52
C SER A 716 -16.17 18.92 27.41
N LEU A 717 -16.06 19.92 28.28
CA LEU A 717 -17.13 20.40 29.17
C LEU A 717 -17.04 21.93 29.24
N SER A 718 -17.97 22.64 28.62
CA SER A 718 -17.90 24.11 28.51
C SER A 718 -19.27 24.75 28.34
N GLY A 719 -19.31 26.09 28.39
CA GLY A 719 -20.54 26.85 28.17
C GLY A 719 -21.61 26.63 29.23
N THR A 720 -22.86 26.93 28.87
CA THR A 720 -24.02 26.81 29.78
C THR A 720 -24.33 25.35 30.16
N PRO A 721 -24.31 24.38 29.21
CA PRO A 721 -24.42 22.95 29.53
C PRO A 721 -23.36 22.49 30.53
N GLY A 722 -22.10 22.85 30.28
CA GLY A 722 -21.00 22.43 31.13
C GLY A 722 -21.08 23.02 32.54
N ALA A 723 -21.43 24.31 32.68
CA ALA A 723 -21.60 24.93 33.98
C ALA A 723 -22.72 24.28 34.82
N THR A 724 -23.82 23.89 34.15
CA THR A 724 -24.96 23.21 34.79
C THR A 724 -24.56 21.82 35.29
N ILE A 725 -23.87 21.04 34.45
CA ILE A 725 -23.38 19.71 34.79
C ILE A 725 -22.33 19.78 35.90
N ALA A 726 -21.37 20.70 35.82
CA ALA A 726 -20.35 20.87 36.85
C ALA A 726 -20.98 21.22 38.21
N SER A 727 -21.98 22.10 38.25
CA SER A 727 -22.72 22.41 39.47
C SER A 727 -23.44 21.19 40.04
N ALA A 728 -24.05 20.36 39.20
CA ALA A 728 -24.70 19.13 39.64
C ALA A 728 -23.71 18.09 40.20
N LEU A 729 -22.53 17.95 39.58
CA LEU A 729 -21.46 17.07 40.07
C LEU A 729 -20.88 17.56 41.41
N VAL A 730 -20.70 18.87 41.57
CA VAL A 730 -20.33 19.48 42.86
C VAL A 730 -21.38 19.20 43.92
N ASN A 731 -22.68 19.34 43.60
CA ASN A 731 -23.76 18.99 44.52
C ASN A 731 -23.74 17.50 44.88
N ALA A 732 -23.46 16.60 43.93
CA ALA A 732 -23.31 15.18 44.21
C ALA A 732 -22.15 14.91 45.18
N LYS A 733 -20.99 15.57 44.97
CA LYS A 733 -19.85 15.51 45.88
C LYS A 733 -20.22 15.99 47.30
N ILE A 734 -20.97 17.10 47.41
CA ILE A 734 -21.45 17.63 48.69
C ILE A 734 -22.39 16.63 49.40
N ARG A 735 -23.21 15.88 48.65
CA ARG A 735 -24.04 14.79 49.19
C ARG A 735 -23.22 13.57 49.65
N GLY A 736 -21.91 13.54 49.43
CA GLY A 736 -21.02 12.44 49.80
C GLY A 736 -20.74 11.43 48.69
N VAL A 737 -21.24 11.67 47.47
CA VAL A 737 -20.97 10.83 46.29
C VAL A 737 -19.50 10.95 45.89
N LYS A 738 -18.85 9.82 45.59
CA LYS A 738 -17.46 9.81 45.13
C LYS A 738 -17.39 10.17 43.64
N VAL A 739 -16.97 11.39 43.35
CA VAL A 739 -16.85 11.89 41.97
C VAL A 739 -15.38 11.92 41.54
N ARG A 740 -15.07 11.34 40.38
CA ARG A 740 -13.76 11.38 39.70
C ARG A 740 -13.96 11.81 38.24
N ALA A 741 -13.03 12.59 37.69
CA ALA A 741 -13.15 13.09 36.32
C ALA A 741 -11.85 12.93 35.52
N ILE A 742 -11.98 12.59 34.24
CA ILE A 742 -10.90 12.60 33.25
C ILE A 742 -11.32 13.52 32.11
N CYS A 743 -10.43 14.39 31.65
CA CYS A 743 -10.67 15.25 30.49
C CYS A 743 -9.51 15.26 29.48
N GLU A 744 -9.77 15.80 28.29
CA GLU A 744 -8.72 16.15 27.33
C GLU A 744 -7.90 17.33 27.86
N PHE A 745 -6.56 17.25 27.78
CA PHE A 745 -5.67 18.30 28.25
C PHE A 745 -5.98 19.66 27.61
N ASP A 746 -6.19 19.70 26.30
CA ASP A 746 -6.45 20.94 25.56
C ASP A 746 -7.76 21.62 25.99
N ASN A 747 -8.69 20.85 26.57
CA ASN A 747 -9.98 21.36 27.08
C ASN A 747 -10.00 21.52 28.61
N SER A 748 -8.91 21.21 29.32
CA SER A 748 -8.88 21.11 30.78
C SER A 748 -9.06 22.45 31.52
N THR A 749 -8.83 23.57 30.83
CA THR A 749 -8.83 24.93 31.43
C THR A 749 -10.19 25.63 31.37
N THR A 750 -11.23 24.96 30.89
CA THR A 750 -12.58 25.55 30.83
C THR A 750 -13.15 25.83 32.22
N THR A 751 -14.01 26.84 32.34
CA THR A 751 -14.65 27.21 33.60
C THR A 751 -15.34 26.04 34.32
N PRO A 752 -16.09 25.15 33.64
CA PRO A 752 -16.68 23.98 34.31
C PRO A 752 -15.66 23.01 34.92
N PHE A 753 -14.56 22.67 34.23
CA PHE A 753 -13.54 21.81 34.80
C PHE A 753 -12.82 22.47 35.98
N ASN A 754 -12.51 23.76 35.87
CA ASN A 754 -11.96 24.54 36.99
C ASN A 754 -12.90 24.54 38.21
N THR A 755 -14.22 24.61 37.99
CA THR A 755 -15.23 24.50 39.07
C THR A 755 -15.17 23.14 39.76
N LEU A 756 -14.97 22.04 39.03
CA LEU A 756 -14.81 20.70 39.64
C LEU A 756 -13.58 20.67 40.57
N VAL A 757 -12.42 21.13 40.06
CA VAL A 757 -11.16 21.16 40.81
C VAL A 757 -11.27 22.07 42.04
N ALA A 758 -11.82 23.28 41.89
CA ALA A 758 -12.00 24.23 42.98
C ALA A 758 -12.90 23.70 44.11
N ASN A 759 -13.76 22.72 43.82
CA ASN A 759 -14.66 22.08 44.79
C ASN A 759 -14.18 20.67 45.20
N GLY A 760 -12.91 20.34 44.97
CA GLY A 760 -12.28 19.12 45.48
C GLY A 760 -12.72 17.83 44.78
N ILE A 761 -13.14 17.91 43.52
CA ILE A 761 -13.33 16.76 42.63
C ILE A 761 -12.00 16.48 41.91
N PRO A 762 -11.37 15.31 42.10
CA PRO A 762 -10.15 14.94 41.40
C PRO A 762 -10.36 14.91 39.88
N LEU A 763 -9.46 15.59 39.16
CA LEU A 763 -9.42 15.68 37.70
C LEU A 763 -8.02 15.34 37.19
N ILE A 764 -7.91 14.44 36.21
CA ILE A 764 -6.67 14.21 35.45
C ILE A 764 -6.91 14.42 33.96
N THR A 765 -5.83 14.52 33.20
CA THR A 765 -5.86 14.58 31.74
C THR A 765 -5.04 13.44 31.13
N ASP A 766 -5.10 13.27 29.82
CA ASP A 766 -4.24 12.39 29.02
C ASP A 766 -2.72 12.68 29.10
N LYS A 767 -2.32 13.81 29.68
CA LYS A 767 -0.92 14.10 30.06
C LYS A 767 -0.52 13.54 31.42
N PHE A 768 -1.47 13.00 32.18
CA PHE A 768 -1.19 12.40 33.48
C PHE A 768 -0.40 11.10 33.36
N ASP A 769 -0.57 10.37 32.26
CA ASP A 769 0.33 9.31 31.85
C ASP A 769 1.64 9.94 31.35
N PRO A 770 2.77 9.77 32.07
CA PRO A 770 4.04 10.40 31.71
C PRO A 770 4.68 9.82 30.44
N THR A 771 4.25 8.65 29.99
CA THR A 771 4.74 8.00 28.77
C THR A 771 3.90 8.40 27.56
N ASN A 772 2.56 8.41 27.68
CA ASN A 772 1.69 8.90 26.61
C ASN A 772 1.83 10.41 26.42
N ASN A 773 1.86 11.17 27.53
CA ASN A 773 2.06 12.61 27.60
C ASN A 773 1.20 13.42 26.59
N GLY A 774 -0.07 13.02 26.45
CA GLY A 774 -1.02 13.63 25.51
C GLY A 774 -0.80 13.29 24.02
N ALA A 775 -0.19 12.15 23.73
CA ALA A 775 -0.19 11.60 22.38
C ALA A 775 -1.59 11.01 22.07
N GLY A 776 -2.29 11.58 21.09
CA GLY A 776 -3.70 11.28 20.84
C GLY A 776 -4.64 12.00 21.82
N LEU A 777 -5.95 11.89 21.61
CA LEU A 777 -6.94 12.61 22.42
C LEU A 777 -7.60 11.72 23.48
N MET A 778 -7.94 12.27 24.64
CA MET A 778 -8.97 11.69 25.52
C MET A 778 -10.36 12.03 24.97
N HIS A 779 -10.83 11.21 24.04
CA HIS A 779 -12.01 11.51 23.25
C HIS A 779 -13.27 10.75 23.71
N ASN A 780 -13.28 10.21 24.93
CA ASN A 780 -14.46 9.60 25.54
C ASN A 780 -15.54 10.64 25.89
N LYS A 781 -16.80 10.19 25.93
CA LYS A 781 -17.96 10.98 26.43
C LYS A 781 -18.89 10.08 27.24
N PHE A 782 -18.44 9.58 28.39
CA PHE A 782 -19.24 8.69 29.21
C PHE A 782 -19.32 9.08 30.68
N PHE A 783 -20.38 8.61 31.32
CA PHE A 783 -20.60 8.65 32.76
C PHE A 783 -20.92 7.26 33.27
N VAL A 784 -20.39 6.90 34.43
CA VAL A 784 -20.80 5.71 35.18
C VAL A 784 -21.35 6.16 36.53
N PHE A 785 -22.65 5.99 36.72
CA PHE A 785 -23.35 6.30 37.96
C PHE A 785 -23.43 5.06 38.83
N ASP A 786 -23.01 5.19 40.09
CA ASP A 786 -23.03 4.16 41.12
C ASP A 786 -22.31 2.84 40.76
N GLY A 787 -21.52 2.79 39.69
CA GLY A 787 -20.77 1.59 39.29
C GLY A 787 -19.81 1.07 40.37
N ARG A 788 -19.28 1.97 41.23
CA ARG A 788 -18.45 1.61 42.38
C ARG A 788 -19.33 1.46 43.62
N SER A 789 -19.62 0.21 43.98
CA SER A 789 -20.38 -0.18 45.19
C SER A 789 -21.85 0.23 45.23
N GLY A 790 -22.48 0.52 44.07
CA GLY A 790 -23.91 0.75 43.94
C GLY A 790 -24.79 -0.50 44.01
N ALA A 791 -26.05 -0.28 44.36
CA ALA A 791 -27.10 -1.28 44.23
C ALA A 791 -27.45 -1.47 42.73
N PRO A 792 -27.78 -2.69 42.26
CA PRO A 792 -27.96 -2.93 40.82
C PRO A 792 -29.02 -2.06 40.12
N GLU A 793 -30.03 -1.59 40.85
CA GLU A 793 -31.09 -0.69 40.38
C GLU A 793 -30.67 0.79 40.28
N SER A 794 -29.56 1.19 40.93
CA SER A 794 -29.05 2.56 40.89
C SER A 794 -27.93 2.77 39.87
N VAL A 795 -27.40 1.68 39.29
CA VAL A 795 -26.30 1.74 38.31
C VAL A 795 -26.80 2.14 36.93
N TRP A 796 -26.17 3.16 36.36
CA TRP A 796 -26.41 3.62 34.99
C TRP A 796 -25.09 3.90 34.28
N VAL A 797 -25.04 3.60 32.99
CA VAL A 797 -23.97 4.01 32.07
C VAL A 797 -24.57 4.95 31.03
N TRP A 798 -23.94 6.10 30.81
CA TRP A 798 -24.30 7.02 29.72
C TRP A 798 -23.12 7.13 28.76
N THR A 799 -23.35 7.07 27.46
CA THR A 799 -22.35 7.33 26.42
C THR A 799 -22.98 7.92 25.15
N GLY A 800 -22.15 8.24 24.15
CA GLY A 800 -22.59 8.69 22.82
C GLY A 800 -21.59 9.63 22.17
N SER A 801 -22.08 10.41 21.21
CA SER A 801 -21.26 11.37 20.46
C SER A 801 -21.17 12.75 21.12
N TRP A 802 -22.04 13.02 22.08
CA TRP A 802 -22.33 14.35 22.62
C TRP A 802 -21.21 14.89 23.50
N ASN A 803 -20.64 16.04 23.08
CA ASN A 803 -19.82 16.89 23.93
C ASN A 803 -20.73 17.89 24.67
N PRO A 804 -20.75 17.96 26.01
CA PRO A 804 -21.55 18.93 26.76
C PRO A 804 -21.00 20.36 26.68
N THR A 805 -21.23 21.00 25.52
CA THR A 805 -20.84 22.38 25.17
C THR A 805 -22.01 23.11 24.53
N ASP A 806 -21.96 24.44 24.41
CA ASP A 806 -23.04 25.19 23.74
C ASP A 806 -23.25 24.75 22.28
N PRO A 807 -22.20 24.60 21.43
CA PRO A 807 -22.37 24.06 20.08
C PRO A 807 -22.82 22.60 20.08
N GLY A 808 -22.22 21.75 20.93
CA GLY A 808 -22.56 20.33 20.98
C GLY A 808 -24.01 20.07 21.42
N THR A 809 -24.56 20.91 22.28
CA THR A 809 -25.93 20.76 22.79
C THR A 809 -26.95 21.38 21.84
N ASN A 810 -26.68 22.60 21.36
CA ASN A 810 -27.67 23.42 20.67
C ASN A 810 -27.59 23.31 19.14
N ASN A 811 -26.37 23.19 18.59
CA ASN A 811 -26.13 23.34 17.15
C ASN A 811 -25.87 22.01 16.46
N ASP A 812 -24.92 21.22 16.97
CA ASP A 812 -24.46 19.97 16.35
C ASP A 812 -25.55 18.88 16.38
N PHE A 813 -25.45 17.91 15.48
CA PHE A 813 -26.26 16.69 15.48
C PHE A 813 -25.58 15.64 16.36
N GLN A 814 -26.19 15.29 17.48
CA GLN A 814 -25.61 14.43 18.50
C GLN A 814 -26.60 13.38 19.00
N ASN A 815 -26.08 12.22 19.39
CA ASN A 815 -26.86 11.19 20.05
C ASN A 815 -26.27 10.85 21.42
N SER A 816 -27.11 10.31 22.30
CA SER A 816 -26.71 9.69 23.55
C SER A 816 -27.51 8.43 23.77
N ILE A 817 -26.88 7.44 24.40
CA ILE A 817 -27.47 6.17 24.79
C ILE A 817 -27.11 5.90 26.25
N GLU A 818 -28.07 5.39 27.00
CA GLU A 818 -27.88 5.01 28.40
C GLU A 818 -28.37 3.59 28.68
N PHE A 819 -27.75 2.95 29.68
CA PHE A 819 -28.00 1.57 30.08
C PHE A 819 -28.20 1.50 31.59
N GLN A 820 -29.34 0.99 32.04
CA GLN A 820 -29.58 0.65 33.45
C GLN A 820 -29.15 -0.80 33.68
N ASP A 821 -27.84 -1.01 33.83
CA ASP A 821 -27.29 -2.36 33.95
C ASP A 821 -25.97 -2.37 34.72
N LYS A 822 -25.88 -3.25 35.74
CA LYS A 822 -24.70 -3.33 36.61
C LYS A 822 -23.50 -3.98 35.95
N ALA A 823 -23.71 -5.04 35.16
CA ALA A 823 -22.64 -5.72 34.44
C ALA A 823 -22.00 -4.80 33.39
N MET A 824 -22.83 -4.02 32.69
CA MET A 824 -22.39 -3.04 31.69
C MET A 824 -21.52 -1.91 32.27
N ALA A 825 -21.65 -1.58 33.56
CA ALA A 825 -20.80 -0.57 34.19
C ALA A 825 -19.35 -1.06 34.41
N ALA A 826 -19.13 -2.36 34.55
CA ALA A 826 -17.81 -2.94 34.80
C ALA A 826 -16.76 -2.58 33.73
N PRO A 827 -16.98 -2.79 32.41
CA PRO A 827 -16.00 -2.44 31.38
C PRO A 827 -15.66 -0.94 31.37
N TYR A 828 -16.65 -0.05 31.57
CA TYR A 828 -16.40 1.40 31.63
C TYR A 828 -15.63 1.82 32.88
N THR A 829 -15.89 1.21 34.04
CA THR A 829 -15.09 1.46 35.25
C THR A 829 -13.67 0.90 35.12
N MET A 830 -13.49 -0.24 34.47
CA MET A 830 -12.16 -0.81 34.19
C MET A 830 -11.36 0.10 33.24
N GLU A 831 -11.97 0.53 32.14
CA GLU A 831 -11.42 1.51 31.20
C GLU A 831 -11.04 2.83 31.91
N PHE A 832 -11.94 3.36 32.75
CA PHE A 832 -11.65 4.55 33.54
C PHE A 832 -10.45 4.31 34.47
N ASN A 833 -10.39 3.17 35.18
CA ASN A 833 -9.32 2.84 36.10
C ASN A 833 -7.97 2.66 35.40
N GLU A 834 -7.95 2.17 34.16
CA GLU A 834 -6.74 2.08 33.35
C GLU A 834 -6.17 3.47 33.03
N MET A 835 -7.02 4.40 32.59
CA MET A 835 -6.62 5.80 32.39
C MET A 835 -6.27 6.49 33.73
N TRP A 836 -6.99 6.18 34.81
CA TRP A 836 -6.76 6.72 36.15
C TRP A 836 -5.47 6.19 36.83
N GLY A 837 -5.04 4.99 36.43
CA GLY A 837 -3.93 4.24 37.02
C GLY A 837 -4.22 3.60 38.38
N SER A 838 -5.44 3.67 38.90
CA SER A 838 -5.83 3.03 40.16
C SER A 838 -7.34 2.77 40.26
N GLU A 839 -7.74 1.87 41.15
CA GLU A 839 -9.16 1.59 41.47
C GLU A 839 -9.73 2.54 42.54
N THR A 840 -8.91 3.41 43.12
CA THR A 840 -9.28 4.30 44.24
C THR A 840 -9.66 5.70 43.78
N ASP A 841 -10.10 6.55 44.70
CA ASP A 841 -10.36 7.98 44.42
C ASP A 841 -9.07 8.78 44.10
N VAL A 842 -7.88 8.18 44.26
CA VAL A 842 -6.59 8.83 44.03
C VAL A 842 -5.94 8.27 42.76
N PRO A 843 -5.60 9.09 41.74
CA PRO A 843 -4.99 8.61 40.51
C PRO A 843 -3.52 8.26 40.72
N ASN A 844 -2.97 7.36 39.88
CA ASN A 844 -1.56 6.97 39.93
C ASN A 844 -0.91 7.06 38.54
N ALA A 845 -0.07 8.08 38.35
CA ALA A 845 0.58 8.37 37.07
C ALA A 845 1.49 7.23 36.58
N ALA A 846 2.13 6.48 37.48
CA ALA A 846 3.02 5.38 37.09
C ALA A 846 2.27 4.22 36.43
N ASN A 847 1.01 4.02 36.80
CA ASN A 847 0.15 2.94 36.30
C ASN A 847 -0.86 3.42 35.25
N SER A 848 -1.05 4.74 35.11
CA SER A 848 -1.96 5.33 34.14
C SER A 848 -1.56 4.97 32.71
N ARG A 849 -2.55 4.65 31.87
CA ARG A 849 -2.36 4.28 30.46
C ARG A 849 -3.39 4.99 29.59
N PHE A 850 -2.91 5.76 28.64
CA PHE A 850 -3.71 6.37 27.57
C PHE A 850 -3.20 5.94 26.20
N GLY A 851 -4.04 6.11 25.18
CA GLY A 851 -3.71 5.87 23.78
C GLY A 851 -3.14 4.47 23.55
N ALA A 852 -2.06 4.39 22.78
CA ALA A 852 -1.44 3.12 22.38
C ALA A 852 -0.89 2.28 23.55
N ARG A 853 -0.81 2.83 24.77
CA ARG A 853 -0.38 2.06 25.96
C ARG A 853 -1.49 1.21 26.57
N LYS A 854 -2.75 1.50 26.25
CA LYS A 854 -3.89 0.76 26.77
C LYS A 854 -3.86 -0.71 26.36
N LEU A 855 -4.46 -1.56 27.18
CA LEU A 855 -4.54 -2.99 26.98
C LEU A 855 -5.98 -3.40 26.69
N ASN A 856 -6.17 -4.41 25.84
CA ASN A 856 -7.46 -5.08 25.77
C ASN A 856 -7.64 -5.92 27.05
N ASN A 857 -8.25 -5.32 28.06
CA ASN A 857 -8.38 -5.87 29.40
C ASN A 857 -9.84 -5.88 29.90
N THR A 858 -10.82 -5.55 29.05
CA THR A 858 -12.23 -5.45 29.43
C THR A 858 -13.05 -6.62 28.88
N PRO A 859 -14.14 -7.03 29.56
CA PRO A 859 -15.11 -7.92 28.96
C PRO A 859 -15.91 -7.21 27.86
N HIS A 860 -16.14 -7.89 26.74
CA HIS A 860 -16.78 -7.28 25.57
C HIS A 860 -18.25 -7.66 25.36
N ARG A 861 -18.75 -8.77 25.92
CA ARG A 861 -20.10 -9.28 25.62
C ARG A 861 -21.01 -9.28 26.85
N PHE A 862 -22.21 -8.74 26.70
CA PHE A 862 -23.19 -8.57 27.76
C PHE A 862 -24.62 -8.90 27.30
N VAL A 863 -25.51 -9.12 28.26
CA VAL A 863 -26.95 -9.28 28.03
C VAL A 863 -27.70 -8.28 28.90
N VAL A 864 -28.12 -7.17 28.30
CA VAL A 864 -28.81 -6.05 28.99
C VAL A 864 -30.31 -6.14 28.71
N GLY A 865 -31.11 -6.41 29.74
CA GLY A 865 -32.57 -6.51 29.57
C GLY A 865 -33.00 -7.58 28.55
N GLY A 866 -32.21 -8.65 28.41
CA GLY A 866 -32.42 -9.71 27.41
C GLY A 866 -31.81 -9.43 26.03
N LYS A 867 -31.22 -8.25 25.81
CA LYS A 867 -30.64 -7.82 24.54
C LYS A 867 -29.12 -8.04 24.53
N PRO A 868 -28.54 -8.67 23.50
CA PRO A 868 -27.08 -8.73 23.35
C PRO A 868 -26.49 -7.34 23.13
N VAL A 869 -25.49 -7.00 23.93
CA VAL A 869 -24.75 -5.73 23.85
C VAL A 869 -23.25 -6.03 23.89
N GLU A 870 -22.48 -5.32 23.08
CA GLU A 870 -21.01 -5.38 23.09
C GLU A 870 -20.38 -4.01 23.34
N VAL A 871 -19.20 -3.98 23.97
CA VAL A 871 -18.43 -2.75 24.28
C VAL A 871 -16.98 -2.93 23.85
N TYR A 872 -16.43 -1.90 23.20
CA TYR A 872 -15.04 -1.85 22.75
C TYR A 872 -14.45 -0.48 23.03
N PHE A 873 -13.20 -0.44 23.49
CA PHE A 873 -12.44 0.79 23.72
C PHE A 873 -11.22 0.89 22.81
N SER A 874 -11.05 2.05 22.20
CA SER A 874 -9.91 2.33 21.33
C SER A 874 -8.74 2.93 22.12
N PRO A 875 -7.49 2.72 21.67
CA PRO A 875 -7.08 1.98 20.48
C PRO A 875 -6.85 0.47 20.71
N SER A 876 -7.05 -0.04 21.93
CA SER A 876 -6.59 -1.39 22.33
C SER A 876 -7.49 -2.55 21.88
N ASP A 877 -8.79 -2.31 21.71
CA ASP A 877 -9.77 -3.40 21.60
C ASP A 877 -10.15 -3.74 20.15
N GLY A 878 -9.58 -3.03 19.17
CA GLY A 878 -9.79 -3.27 17.75
C GLY A 878 -11.20 -2.92 17.26
N ALA A 879 -11.73 -1.76 17.64
CA ALA A 879 -13.10 -1.31 17.34
C ALA A 879 -13.39 -1.33 15.82
N ASP A 880 -12.43 -0.91 14.99
CA ASP A 880 -12.55 -0.97 13.53
C ASP A 880 -12.83 -2.39 13.01
N SER A 881 -12.16 -3.40 13.57
CA SER A 881 -12.35 -4.80 13.13
C SER A 881 -13.78 -5.27 13.39
N LYS A 882 -14.42 -4.75 14.45
CA LYS A 882 -15.81 -5.03 14.80
C LYS A 882 -16.78 -4.29 13.88
N ILE A 883 -16.52 -3.02 13.58
CA ILE A 883 -17.29 -2.27 12.57
C ILE A 883 -17.27 -3.00 11.22
N VAL A 884 -16.09 -3.41 10.75
CA VAL A 884 -15.93 -4.18 9.51
C VAL A 884 -16.68 -5.51 9.58
N SER A 885 -16.63 -6.21 10.71
CA SER A 885 -17.36 -7.46 10.92
C SER A 885 -18.87 -7.27 10.79
N GLU A 886 -19.45 -6.25 11.45
CA GLU A 886 -20.88 -5.96 11.38
C GLU A 886 -21.31 -5.53 9.96
N ILE A 887 -20.51 -4.68 9.30
CA ILE A 887 -20.77 -4.31 7.91
C ILE A 887 -20.73 -5.55 7.03
N ASN A 888 -19.76 -6.45 7.21
CA ASN A 888 -19.63 -7.68 6.44
C ASN A 888 -20.73 -8.71 6.75
N ALA A 889 -21.36 -8.64 7.92
CA ALA A 889 -22.51 -9.48 8.27
C ALA A 889 -23.82 -9.00 7.65
N ALA A 890 -23.93 -7.73 7.23
CA ALA A 890 -25.15 -7.14 6.70
C ALA A 890 -25.79 -7.95 5.55
N GLU A 891 -27.05 -8.32 5.69
CA GLU A 891 -27.79 -9.13 4.72
C GLU A 891 -28.66 -8.27 3.79
N HIS A 892 -29.03 -7.05 4.19
CA HIS A 892 -29.99 -6.22 3.47
C HIS A 892 -29.53 -4.78 3.29
N SER A 893 -29.08 -4.12 4.35
CA SER A 893 -28.77 -2.69 4.33
C SER A 893 -27.75 -2.25 5.38
N VAL A 894 -27.01 -1.19 5.04
CA VAL A 894 -26.10 -0.47 5.94
C VAL A 894 -26.42 1.02 5.85
N GLY A 895 -26.62 1.66 7.00
CA GLY A 895 -26.79 3.10 7.19
C GLY A 895 -25.70 3.66 8.11
N PHE A 896 -25.16 4.85 7.86
CA PHE A 896 -24.22 5.49 8.78
C PHE A 896 -24.33 7.03 8.82
N GLN A 897 -24.04 7.63 9.98
CA GLN A 897 -23.94 9.08 10.18
C GLN A 897 -22.63 9.38 10.91
N LEU A 898 -21.74 10.12 10.24
CA LEU A 898 -20.37 10.33 10.73
C LEU A 898 -19.95 11.78 10.60
N LEU A 899 -19.05 12.21 11.48
CA LEU A 899 -18.31 13.46 11.28
C LEU A 899 -17.37 13.32 10.07
N THR A 900 -16.59 12.25 10.03
CA THR A 900 -15.55 12.00 9.01
C THR A 900 -15.26 10.49 8.92
N LEU A 901 -14.73 10.04 7.78
CA LEU A 901 -14.34 8.65 7.53
C LEU A 901 -12.97 8.62 6.82
N THR A 902 -11.94 8.11 7.51
CA THR A 902 -10.58 7.97 6.94
C THR A 902 -10.06 6.52 6.92
N ARG A 903 -10.83 5.56 7.43
CA ARG A 903 -10.47 4.13 7.46
C ARG A 903 -10.80 3.42 6.15
N SER A 904 -9.77 3.09 5.38
CA SER A 904 -9.91 2.37 4.10
C SER A 904 -10.54 1.00 4.25
N GLY A 905 -10.21 0.23 5.31
CA GLY A 905 -10.81 -1.08 5.55
C GLY A 905 -12.34 -1.05 5.72
N ILE A 906 -12.85 -0.03 6.45
CA ILE A 906 -14.29 0.21 6.59
C ILE A 906 -14.90 0.62 5.25
N ALA A 907 -14.24 1.54 4.51
CA ALA A 907 -14.72 1.98 3.21
C ALA A 907 -14.80 0.84 2.19
N THR A 908 -13.80 -0.06 2.16
CA THR A 908 -13.79 -1.25 1.30
C THR A 908 -14.91 -2.23 1.68
N ALA A 909 -15.21 -2.40 2.98
CA ALA A 909 -16.33 -3.24 3.41
C ALA A 909 -17.69 -2.68 2.94
N LEU A 910 -17.88 -1.35 3.04
CA LEU A 910 -19.07 -0.66 2.53
C LEU A 910 -19.23 -0.83 1.01
N VAL A 911 -18.14 -0.64 0.24
CA VAL A 911 -18.13 -0.87 -1.22
C VAL A 911 -18.43 -2.33 -1.55
N SER A 912 -17.87 -3.28 -0.81
CA SER A 912 -18.12 -4.71 -0.99
C SER A 912 -19.62 -5.04 -0.82
N LYS A 913 -20.27 -4.50 0.22
CA LYS A 913 -21.72 -4.68 0.41
C LYS A 913 -22.53 -4.02 -0.68
N ARG A 914 -22.14 -2.82 -1.13
CA ARG A 914 -22.79 -2.19 -2.28
C ARG A 914 -22.69 -3.03 -3.55
N ASN A 915 -21.50 -3.56 -3.84
CA ASN A 915 -21.25 -4.43 -4.99
C ASN A 915 -21.98 -5.77 -4.89
N ALA A 916 -22.22 -6.26 -3.68
CA ALA A 916 -23.10 -7.40 -3.40
C ALA A 916 -24.61 -7.07 -3.52
N GLY A 917 -24.96 -5.90 -4.04
CA GLY A 917 -26.34 -5.48 -4.28
C GLY A 917 -27.10 -4.99 -3.04
N LYS A 918 -26.41 -4.83 -1.89
CA LYS A 918 -27.04 -4.33 -0.65
C LYS A 918 -27.18 -2.81 -0.68
N LYS A 919 -28.19 -2.28 0.02
CA LYS A 919 -28.36 -0.82 0.16
C LYS A 919 -27.31 -0.29 1.13
N VAL A 920 -26.43 0.60 0.67
CA VAL A 920 -25.42 1.23 1.53
C VAL A 920 -25.56 2.73 1.41
N ARG A 921 -25.94 3.39 2.51
CA ARG A 921 -26.24 4.82 2.58
C ARG A 921 -25.56 5.47 3.77
N GLY A 922 -25.18 6.72 3.63
CA GLY A 922 -24.77 7.48 4.80
C GLY A 922 -24.51 8.94 4.52
N ASP A 923 -24.36 9.71 5.60
CA ASP A 923 -23.97 11.11 5.51
C ASP A 923 -22.69 11.34 6.30
N ILE A 924 -21.87 12.24 5.78
CA ILE A 924 -20.64 12.69 6.43
C ILE A 924 -20.59 14.22 6.50
N ASP A 925 -19.99 14.76 7.55
CA ASP A 925 -19.76 16.20 7.67
C ASP A 925 -18.62 16.68 6.78
N ASP A 926 -17.48 16.00 6.87
CA ASP A 926 -16.21 16.43 6.31
C ASP A 926 -15.65 15.44 5.28
N SER A 927 -15.25 15.98 4.13
CA SER A 927 -14.56 15.25 3.04
C SER A 927 -13.15 15.76 2.74
N THR A 928 -12.65 16.69 3.56
CA THR A 928 -11.39 17.40 3.36
C THR A 928 -10.27 16.93 4.28
N ASP A 929 -10.61 16.18 5.33
CA ASP A 929 -9.64 15.50 6.18
C ASP A 929 -8.64 14.68 5.36
N THR A 930 -7.38 14.72 5.79
CA THR A 930 -6.32 13.93 5.15
C THR A 930 -6.66 12.44 5.24
N GLY A 931 -6.73 11.78 4.07
CA GLY A 931 -7.13 10.38 3.99
C GLY A 931 -8.64 10.14 3.97
N SER A 932 -9.47 11.17 3.79
CA SER A 932 -10.93 11.01 3.64
C SER A 932 -11.29 10.01 2.55
N GLN A 933 -12.19 9.11 2.89
CA GLN A 933 -12.68 8.06 1.99
C GLN A 933 -13.94 8.47 1.21
N TYR A 934 -14.43 9.70 1.39
CA TYR A 934 -15.64 10.19 0.72
C TYR A 934 -15.58 9.98 -0.80
N ARG A 935 -14.49 10.45 -1.43
CA ARG A 935 -14.31 10.36 -2.88
C ARG A 935 -14.25 8.91 -3.35
N TYR A 936 -13.59 8.05 -2.59
CA TYR A 936 -13.52 6.62 -2.87
C TYR A 936 -14.90 5.96 -2.85
N LEU A 937 -15.72 6.26 -1.83
CA LEU A 937 -17.07 5.70 -1.69
C LEU A 937 -18.00 6.11 -2.84
N ILE A 938 -18.06 7.40 -3.17
CA ILE A 938 -18.94 7.88 -4.26
C ILE A 938 -18.47 7.40 -5.64
N ASN A 939 -17.15 7.32 -5.87
CA ASN A 939 -16.60 6.79 -7.14
C ASN A 939 -16.91 5.29 -7.32
N ASN A 940 -17.17 4.55 -6.23
CA ASN A 940 -17.59 3.16 -6.24
C ASN A 940 -19.12 3.00 -6.10
N GLY A 941 -19.89 4.07 -6.27
CA GLY A 941 -21.36 4.01 -6.34
C GLY A 941 -22.07 3.76 -5.00
N VAL A 942 -21.41 4.02 -3.87
CA VAL A 942 -22.05 4.07 -2.55
C VAL A 942 -22.81 5.39 -2.41
N ASP A 943 -24.03 5.35 -1.86
CA ASP A 943 -24.87 6.53 -1.69
C ASP A 943 -24.45 7.31 -0.44
N VAL A 944 -23.46 8.20 -0.60
CA VAL A 944 -22.94 9.02 0.51
C VAL A 944 -23.20 10.50 0.26
N ARG A 945 -23.85 11.17 1.22
CA ARG A 945 -24.09 12.62 1.16
C ARG A 945 -23.10 13.38 2.02
N LEU A 946 -22.79 14.58 1.58
CA LEU A 946 -22.15 15.58 2.42
C LEU A 946 -23.23 16.40 3.10
N LYS A 947 -23.02 16.76 4.37
CA LYS A 947 -23.89 17.72 5.05
C LYS A 947 -24.07 18.96 4.16
N THR A 948 -25.33 19.32 3.90
CA THR A 948 -25.68 20.45 3.03
C THR A 948 -25.02 21.74 3.51
N ALA A 949 -24.32 22.41 2.61
CA ALA A 949 -23.68 23.71 2.87
C ALA A 949 -24.70 24.72 3.42
N GLY A 950 -24.33 25.41 4.50
CA GLY A 950 -25.19 26.37 5.19
C GLY A 950 -26.08 25.77 6.30
N THR A 951 -26.07 24.45 6.50
CA THR A 951 -26.67 23.84 7.71
C THR A 951 -25.82 24.19 8.94
N SER A 952 -26.45 24.74 9.99
CA SER A 952 -25.77 25.08 11.24
C SER A 952 -25.34 23.84 12.03
N GLY A 953 -24.19 23.93 12.71
CA GLY A 953 -23.62 22.86 13.53
C GLY A 953 -22.95 21.76 12.72
N LEU A 954 -22.19 20.90 13.40
CA LEU A 954 -21.55 19.71 12.84
C LEU A 954 -22.51 18.51 12.86
N LEU A 955 -22.54 17.71 11.79
CA LEU A 955 -22.99 16.33 11.84
C LEU A 955 -21.98 15.53 12.67
N HIS A 956 -22.19 15.54 13.99
CA HIS A 956 -21.21 15.02 14.93
C HIS A 956 -21.59 13.63 15.46
N HIS A 957 -22.57 12.97 14.84
CA HIS A 957 -22.84 11.56 15.05
C HIS A 957 -21.60 10.68 14.76
N LYS A 958 -21.56 9.53 15.43
CA LYS A 958 -20.62 8.44 15.20
C LYS A 958 -21.39 7.13 15.33
N TYR A 959 -22.26 6.84 14.38
CA TYR A 959 -23.07 5.63 14.46
C TYR A 959 -23.28 4.97 13.10
N GLY A 960 -23.49 3.66 13.14
CA GLY A 960 -23.94 2.84 12.02
C GLY A 960 -25.14 1.98 12.40
N ILE A 961 -26.00 1.68 11.42
CA ILE A 961 -27.14 0.76 11.56
C ILE A 961 -27.05 -0.31 10.47
N ILE A 962 -27.30 -1.56 10.84
CA ILE A 962 -27.31 -2.72 9.97
C ILE A 962 -28.72 -3.28 9.96
N ASP A 963 -29.23 -3.61 8.77
CA ASP A 963 -30.49 -4.32 8.56
C ASP A 963 -31.66 -3.74 9.37
N ALA A 964 -31.80 -2.42 9.27
CA ALA A 964 -32.73 -1.63 10.10
C ALA A 964 -34.15 -1.50 9.51
N GLU A 965 -34.36 -1.86 8.23
CA GLU A 965 -35.60 -1.58 7.50
C GLU A 965 -36.72 -2.64 7.66
N ASP A 966 -36.50 -3.69 8.45
CA ASP A 966 -37.53 -4.69 8.78
C ASP A 966 -37.37 -5.18 10.23
N PRO A 967 -38.45 -5.24 11.02
CA PRO A 967 -38.40 -5.73 12.40
C PRO A 967 -38.01 -7.20 12.57
N HIS A 968 -38.02 -8.01 11.50
CA HIS A 968 -37.65 -9.43 11.52
C HIS A 968 -36.20 -9.69 11.12
N TRP A 969 -35.45 -8.67 10.69
CA TRP A 969 -34.04 -8.83 10.34
C TRP A 969 -33.15 -8.83 11.59
N ASN A 970 -31.90 -9.28 11.41
CA ASN A 970 -30.87 -9.22 12.43
C ASN A 970 -30.32 -7.79 12.57
N SER A 971 -31.13 -6.89 13.11
CA SER A 971 -30.80 -5.47 13.22
C SER A 971 -29.70 -5.20 14.25
N VAL A 972 -28.76 -4.33 13.90
CA VAL A 972 -27.64 -3.94 14.76
C VAL A 972 -27.43 -2.43 14.71
N THR A 973 -27.16 -1.84 15.87
CA THR A 973 -26.71 -0.45 15.99
C THR A 973 -25.30 -0.41 16.57
N LEU A 974 -24.41 0.36 15.94
CA LEU A 974 -23.10 0.72 16.49
C LEU A 974 -23.11 2.20 16.81
N THR A 975 -22.71 2.61 18.01
CA THR A 975 -22.62 4.04 18.39
C THR A 975 -21.56 4.25 19.47
N GLY A 976 -21.23 5.51 19.78
CA GLY A 976 -20.32 5.87 20.87
C GLY A 976 -19.57 7.15 20.56
N SER A 977 -18.34 7.25 21.07
CA SER A 977 -17.44 8.34 20.73
C SER A 977 -16.51 8.01 19.55
N HIS A 978 -16.45 6.75 19.13
CA HIS A 978 -15.53 6.22 18.11
C HIS A 978 -15.77 6.80 16.71
N ASN A 979 -14.90 7.68 16.23
CA ASN A 979 -14.95 8.09 14.82
C ASN A 979 -14.40 6.98 13.91
N TRP A 980 -14.87 6.89 12.66
CA TRP A 980 -14.35 5.90 11.70
C TRP A 980 -13.06 6.42 11.03
N THR A 981 -12.06 6.77 11.86
CA THR A 981 -10.80 7.42 11.45
C THR A 981 -9.55 6.71 11.96
N SER A 982 -8.42 6.93 11.29
CA SER A 982 -7.13 6.37 11.72
C SER A 982 -6.68 6.88 13.09
N SER A 983 -7.02 8.10 13.48
CA SER A 983 -6.69 8.62 14.81
C SER A 983 -7.52 7.94 15.90
N ALA A 984 -8.80 7.68 15.65
CA ALA A 984 -9.67 6.95 16.58
C ALA A 984 -9.13 5.55 16.88
N GLU A 985 -8.80 4.78 15.84
CA GLU A 985 -8.35 3.39 16.00
C GLU A 985 -6.93 3.27 16.55
N ASN A 986 -6.01 4.20 16.27
CA ASN A 986 -4.59 4.02 16.60
C ASN A 986 -4.06 4.90 17.74
N ALA A 987 -4.79 5.94 18.16
CA ALA A 987 -4.26 6.92 19.10
C ALA A 987 -5.28 7.42 20.15
N ASN A 988 -6.51 7.72 19.75
CA ASN A 988 -7.48 8.33 20.67
C ASN A 988 -8.09 7.31 21.62
N ASN A 989 -8.43 7.80 22.82
CA ASN A 989 -9.19 7.05 23.81
C ASN A 989 -10.68 7.24 23.52
N GLU A 990 -11.32 6.22 22.96
CA GLU A 990 -12.72 6.26 22.53
C GLU A 990 -13.45 5.01 22.99
N ASN A 991 -14.78 5.05 22.97
CA ASN A 991 -15.62 3.88 23.22
C ASN A 991 -16.64 3.69 22.11
N MET A 992 -17.00 2.43 21.88
CA MET A 992 -18.04 2.01 20.96
C MET A 992 -18.90 0.94 21.63
N VAL A 993 -20.20 1.05 21.47
CA VAL A 993 -21.17 0.03 21.84
C VAL A 993 -21.84 -0.53 20.60
N ILE A 994 -22.10 -1.83 20.60
CA ILE A 994 -22.87 -2.55 19.58
C ILE A 994 -24.12 -3.10 20.27
N VAL A 995 -25.31 -2.76 19.79
CA VAL A 995 -26.58 -3.21 20.35
C VAL A 995 -27.33 -4.01 19.30
N ARG A 996 -27.68 -5.25 19.61
CA ARG A 996 -28.44 -6.14 18.72
C ARG A 996 -29.90 -6.17 19.17
N ASP A 997 -30.68 -5.18 18.71
CA ASP A 997 -32.10 -5.05 19.05
C ASP A 997 -32.84 -4.21 18.00
N GLY A 998 -33.90 -4.77 17.41
CA GLY A 998 -34.69 -4.11 16.36
C GLY A 998 -35.36 -2.80 16.80
N ASN A 999 -35.77 -2.66 18.07
CA ASN A 999 -36.37 -1.42 18.56
C ASN A 999 -35.33 -0.30 18.69
N ILE A 1000 -34.17 -0.60 19.27
CA ILE A 1000 -33.06 0.37 19.35
C ILE A 1000 -32.59 0.75 17.94
N THR A 1001 -32.42 -0.21 17.03
CA THR A 1001 -32.00 0.07 15.66
C THR A 1001 -33.04 0.87 14.87
N ASN A 1002 -34.34 0.61 15.06
CA ASN A 1002 -35.39 1.43 14.45
C ASN A 1002 -35.37 2.88 14.94
N GLN A 1003 -35.07 3.14 16.21
CA GLN A 1003 -34.96 4.51 16.70
C GLN A 1003 -33.80 5.27 16.05
N TYR A 1004 -32.66 4.60 15.82
CA TYR A 1004 -31.58 5.17 15.02
C TYR A 1004 -31.95 5.30 13.53
N LEU A 1005 -32.77 4.41 12.97
CA LEU A 1005 -33.27 4.55 11.59
C LEU A 1005 -34.16 5.81 11.44
N GLN A 1006 -34.99 6.12 12.43
CA GLN A 1006 -35.80 7.34 12.43
C GLN A 1006 -34.94 8.60 12.40
N GLU A 1007 -33.83 8.62 13.15
CA GLU A 1007 -32.82 9.68 13.08
C GLU A 1007 -32.15 9.70 11.70
N PHE A 1008 -31.59 8.56 11.29
CA PHE A 1008 -30.83 8.38 10.06
C PHE A 1008 -31.59 8.90 8.86
N SER A 1009 -32.86 8.51 8.74
CA SER A 1009 -33.73 8.93 7.65
C SER A 1009 -33.96 10.44 7.63
N ALA A 1010 -34.08 11.09 8.79
CA ALA A 1010 -34.27 12.54 8.85
C ALA A 1010 -33.04 13.27 8.30
N ARG A 1011 -31.82 12.84 8.67
CA ARG A 1011 -30.56 13.42 8.17
C ARG A 1011 -30.32 13.12 6.71
N TYR A 1012 -30.51 11.87 6.32
CA TYR A 1012 -30.32 11.42 4.95
C TYR A 1012 -31.17 12.22 3.98
N TYR A 1013 -32.46 12.40 4.26
CA TYR A 1013 -33.32 13.25 3.44
C TYR A 1013 -32.96 14.74 3.55
N GLN A 1014 -32.58 15.22 4.73
CA GLN A 1014 -32.13 16.60 4.93
C GLN A 1014 -30.88 16.95 4.11
N PHE A 1015 -29.99 15.98 3.88
CA PHE A 1015 -28.75 16.14 3.12
C PHE A 1015 -28.85 15.69 1.65
N GLY A 1016 -30.08 15.55 1.14
CA GLY A 1016 -30.35 15.32 -0.28
C GLY A 1016 -30.30 13.85 -0.70
N GLY A 1017 -30.36 12.92 0.24
CA GLY A 1017 -30.64 11.52 -0.02
C GLY A 1017 -32.03 11.34 -0.67
N ILE A 1018 -32.12 10.45 -1.65
CA ILE A 1018 -33.35 10.23 -2.44
C ILE A 1018 -33.84 8.78 -2.41
N ASP A 1019 -33.01 7.84 -1.92
CA ASP A 1019 -33.43 6.45 -1.79
C ASP A 1019 -34.59 6.31 -0.82
N SER A 1020 -35.55 5.45 -1.16
CA SER A 1020 -36.74 5.27 -0.34
C SER A 1020 -36.42 4.37 0.85
N ILE A 1021 -36.22 5.00 2.00
CA ILE A 1021 -36.21 4.32 3.30
C ILE A 1021 -37.66 4.07 3.66
N ARG A 1022 -38.10 2.82 3.49
CA ARG A 1022 -39.44 2.39 3.84
C ARG A 1022 -39.36 1.33 4.89
N VAL A 1023 -40.31 1.46 5.79
CA VAL A 1023 -40.61 0.50 6.80
C VAL A 1023 -41.72 -0.40 6.26
N GLY A 1024 -41.38 -1.60 5.80
CA GLY A 1024 -42.33 -2.49 5.15
C GLY A 1024 -43.46 -2.89 6.10
N VAL A 1025 -44.70 -2.82 5.63
CA VAL A 1025 -45.78 -3.70 6.11
C VAL A 1025 -46.23 -4.45 4.87
N GLU A 1026 -45.88 -5.73 4.77
CA GLU A 1026 -46.53 -6.57 3.77
C GLU A 1026 -47.93 -6.90 4.30
N GLN A 1027 -48.96 -6.41 3.62
CA GLN A 1027 -50.32 -6.83 3.88
C GLN A 1027 -50.47 -8.27 3.36
N VAL A 1028 -50.22 -9.26 4.22
CA VAL A 1028 -50.40 -10.68 3.88
C VAL A 1028 -51.88 -11.04 3.97
N GLU A 1029 -52.64 -10.69 2.93
CA GLU A 1029 -54.04 -11.10 2.64
C GLU A 1029 -55.11 -10.87 3.74
N TRP A 1030 -56.38 -10.90 3.35
CA TRP A 1030 -57.55 -10.58 4.18
C TRP A 1030 -57.94 -11.67 5.22
N ASN A 1031 -57.07 -12.62 5.53
CA ASN A 1031 -57.40 -13.71 6.43
C ASN A 1031 -57.00 -13.39 7.88
N VAL A 1032 -57.74 -12.48 8.50
CA VAL A 1032 -57.77 -12.37 9.96
C VAL A 1032 -58.33 -13.70 10.49
N PRO A 1033 -57.59 -14.49 11.30
CA PRO A 1033 -58.15 -15.67 11.94
C PRO A 1033 -59.27 -15.21 12.88
N GLN A 1034 -60.53 -15.49 12.53
CA GLN A 1034 -61.68 -15.12 13.37
C GLN A 1034 -61.82 -16.01 14.61
N SER A 1035 -61.03 -17.08 14.69
CA SER A 1035 -60.94 -17.95 15.85
C SER A 1035 -59.57 -18.60 15.91
N PHE A 1036 -58.98 -18.62 17.10
CA PHE A 1036 -57.86 -19.48 17.44
C PHE A 1036 -58.28 -20.38 18.61
N SER A 1037 -57.78 -21.61 18.65
CA SER A 1037 -57.87 -22.48 19.81
C SER A 1037 -56.49 -23.06 20.10
N LEU A 1038 -56.09 -22.95 21.37
CA LEU A 1038 -54.90 -23.63 21.88
C LEU A 1038 -55.31 -25.05 22.30
N SER A 1039 -54.67 -26.05 21.72
CA SER A 1039 -54.82 -27.45 22.13
C SER A 1039 -53.61 -27.88 22.96
N GLN A 1040 -53.88 -28.55 24.07
CA GLN A 1040 -52.86 -29.04 25.00
C GLN A 1040 -52.01 -30.14 24.35
N ASN A 1041 -50.69 -29.94 24.30
CA ASN A 1041 -49.76 -30.97 23.86
C ASN A 1041 -49.02 -31.57 25.07
N TYR A 1042 -49.33 -32.83 25.39
CA TYR A 1042 -48.63 -33.56 26.45
C TYR A 1042 -47.19 -33.88 26.00
N PRO A 1043 -46.16 -33.77 26.86
CA PRO A 1043 -46.22 -33.67 28.32
C PRO A 1043 -45.85 -32.30 28.93
N ASN A 1044 -45.88 -31.19 28.18
CA ASN A 1044 -45.44 -29.89 28.72
C ASN A 1044 -46.61 -29.10 29.39
N PRO A 1045 -46.57 -28.77 30.70
CA PRO A 1045 -47.71 -28.25 31.46
C PRO A 1045 -47.74 -26.72 31.59
N PHE A 1046 -47.61 -25.97 30.49
CA PHE A 1046 -47.94 -24.54 30.50
C PHE A 1046 -49.36 -24.35 29.93
N ASN A 1047 -50.30 -24.11 30.84
CA ASN A 1047 -51.72 -23.83 30.57
C ASN A 1047 -51.87 -22.36 30.09
N PRO A 1048 -52.69 -22.07 29.06
CA PRO A 1048 -52.89 -20.72 28.49
C PRO A 1048 -53.43 -19.66 29.46
#